data_AF-A0A927UNS7-F1
#
_entry.id   AF-A0A927UNS7-F1
#
_cell.length_a   1.000
_cell.length_b   1.000
_cell.length_c   1.000
_cell.angle_alpha   90.00
_cell.angle_beta   90.00
_cell.angle_gamma   90.00
#
_symmetry.space_group_name_H-M   'P 1'
#
loop_
_entity.id
_entity.type
_entity.pdbx_description
1 polymer ?
#
loop_
_entity_poly.entity_id
_entity_poly.type
_entity_poly.pdbx_seq_one_letter_code
_entity_poly.pdbx_strand_id
1 'polypeptide(L)'
;MSKKIFSRIVAISLAAAVVVSGCYVQDASAAPKAPKLSLSKKTIEVGSTATIKIKKKGIKIKKTTWKTNKKKVASISKAKKTSVKVTGKKKGSAKITATVKYTVGSKSATKKLKCKVTVTDKNTDVVVPTNTPAGVNPTTPPVVDTTTAPTVAPTEAPYYYDYDYFALFNGDKASGKENLYIDFVISDSWQTNTKVSAIESLDFQLDTTESFDIDIYVTEWHCDIANNATKIATISTDGTMGQNISLTSEIKGNQAIARLDSTNNGRISFGFAPTDGKGQFIIHDMYVNYWNNNKKHVSNHQAAISVVTAGIGSAATKYENDKNASENFTGTLEGYVADTPDGLFISRHKDASAAINDYTSMAELTAAKGYKFGTCVTYNQLVNDPEFCKLLAHHCDSITAMNEFKAYSLLDGEATRAAFQNDETSMPVMNYERADYICEWARDNGLQVRGHALVWDNAMKQWFFTKGYQENSSDYASNDICRKRLRYYIDQVMRHFQEKYPDVVYCWDVVNEGIDENSGDPLKIRTHRGGENYFYYHCSNGNENYVKFTFQCAYDTREAMINEGLLTERSKIELVYNDYNVIESNKRPHIKKLVETLNSGGVQLVDAVGCQGYLGAYQKQQGCLSIDWVNKTTTTIKEFSSMNPPVHVQLTEMAMRNFDWDYLDDHGTFAANLFNGLANINQETNNSFTSMSMWAFIDDPIMNKVDESFDYWQYAPFSGMFDDVYRVKPAFVNAFNILSE
;
A
#
# COMPACT_ATOMS: atom_id res chain seq x y z
N MET A 1 77.58 6.02 -15.57
CA MET A 1 77.02 5.02 -16.51
C MET A 1 75.57 4.74 -16.10
N SER A 2 74.66 4.52 -17.07
CA SER A 2 73.26 4.10 -16.90
C SER A 2 72.23 5.14 -16.41
N LYS A 3 71.56 5.78 -17.38
CA LYS A 3 70.21 6.36 -17.32
C LYS A 3 69.93 7.07 -18.65
N LYS A 4 68.72 6.88 -19.18
CA LYS A 4 68.11 7.50 -20.37
C LYS A 4 68.65 6.99 -21.71
N ILE A 5 67.79 6.37 -22.49
CA ILE A 5 67.49 6.70 -23.90
C ILE A 5 66.46 5.68 -24.44
N PHE A 6 65.52 6.18 -25.24
CA PHE A 6 64.42 5.50 -25.95
C PHE A 6 63.10 5.18 -25.20
N SER A 7 62.38 6.25 -24.83
CA SER A 7 61.05 6.43 -25.43
C SER A 7 61.21 7.01 -26.84
N ARG A 8 60.28 6.67 -27.75
CA ARG A 8 59.91 7.27 -29.05
C ARG A 8 59.27 6.12 -29.86
N ILE A 9 58.04 6.15 -30.40
CA ILE A 9 57.26 7.24 -31.01
C ILE A 9 55.82 6.72 -31.24
N VAL A 10 54.82 7.53 -30.84
CA VAL A 10 53.59 7.94 -31.58
C VAL A 10 52.61 6.83 -32.03
N ALA A 11 51.44 6.74 -31.39
CA ALA A 11 50.12 7.29 -31.82
C ALA A 11 49.43 6.45 -32.90
N ILE A 12 48.13 6.13 -32.81
CA ILE A 12 47.01 7.07 -32.98
C ILE A 12 45.78 6.63 -32.16
N SER A 13 45.12 7.68 -31.67
CA SER A 13 43.86 7.87 -30.96
C SER A 13 42.57 7.54 -31.72
N LEU A 14 41.47 7.35 -30.94
CA LEU A 14 40.03 7.36 -31.29
C LEU A 14 39.55 6.20 -32.20
N ALA A 15 38.39 5.54 -32.03
CA ALA A 15 37.18 5.76 -31.23
C ALA A 15 36.34 4.46 -31.19
N ALA A 16 35.26 4.51 -30.38
CA ALA A 16 34.01 3.73 -30.46
C ALA A 16 33.90 2.38 -29.71
N ALA A 17 33.51 2.51 -28.43
CA ALA A 17 32.30 1.94 -27.83
C ALA A 17 32.10 0.41 -27.66
N VAL A 18 31.37 0.10 -26.57
CA VAL A 18 30.48 -1.06 -26.34
C VAL A 18 31.04 -2.26 -25.51
N VAL A 19 30.63 -2.25 -24.22
CA VAL A 19 29.96 -3.35 -23.47
C VAL A 19 30.80 -4.45 -22.77
N VAL A 20 30.68 -4.39 -21.42
CA VAL A 20 30.41 -5.46 -20.45
C VAL A 20 31.46 -6.56 -20.27
N SER A 21 32.12 -6.55 -19.10
CA SER A 21 31.96 -7.60 -18.07
C SER A 21 32.81 -7.27 -16.85
N GLY A 22 32.14 -6.95 -15.75
CA GLY A 22 32.74 -6.86 -14.43
C GLY A 22 33.14 -8.25 -13.93
N CYS A 23 34.33 -8.34 -13.33
CA CYS A 23 34.77 -9.48 -12.54
C CYS A 23 35.43 -8.95 -11.27
N TYR A 24 34.78 -9.27 -10.16
CA TYR A 24 35.34 -9.51 -8.82
C TYR A 24 36.23 -8.43 -8.20
N VAL A 25 35.59 -7.58 -7.38
CA VAL A 25 36.20 -7.11 -6.14
C VAL A 25 35.59 -7.92 -5.00
N GLN A 26 36.41 -8.77 -4.39
CA GLN A 26 36.12 -9.37 -3.09
C GLN A 26 35.96 -8.26 -2.07
N ASP A 27 34.73 -8.02 -1.61
CA ASP A 27 34.49 -7.12 -0.51
C ASP A 27 34.80 -7.81 0.83
N ALA A 28 35.55 -7.08 1.64
CA ALA A 28 36.15 -7.55 2.87
C ALA A 28 35.11 -7.85 3.98
N SER A 29 35.51 -8.76 4.86
CA SER A 29 34.75 -9.28 6.01
C SER A 29 33.88 -8.25 6.75
N ALA A 30 32.56 -8.50 6.79
CA ALA A 30 31.62 -7.78 7.64
C ALA A 30 32.06 -7.79 9.11
N ALA A 31 32.13 -6.60 9.73
CA ALA A 31 32.46 -6.45 11.14
C ALA A 31 31.48 -7.24 12.04
N PRO A 32 31.96 -7.84 13.15
CA PRO A 32 31.14 -8.67 14.01
C PRO A 32 29.98 -7.90 14.69
N LYS A 33 28.73 -8.32 14.44
CA LYS A 33 27.50 -7.65 14.94
C LYS A 33 27.36 -7.71 16.47
N ALA A 34 27.42 -6.58 17.17
CA ALA A 34 27.20 -6.52 18.63
C ALA A 34 25.74 -6.87 19.05
N PRO A 35 25.49 -7.39 20.27
CA PRO A 35 24.13 -7.70 20.73
C PRO A 35 23.25 -6.45 20.79
N LYS A 36 21.96 -6.62 20.48
CA LYS A 36 20.91 -5.58 20.56
C LYS A 36 19.68 -6.12 21.31
N LEU A 37 18.91 -5.24 21.96
CA LEU A 37 17.61 -5.62 22.52
C LEU A 37 16.58 -5.75 21.40
N SER A 38 15.54 -6.56 21.63
CA SER A 38 14.37 -6.61 20.75
C SER A 38 13.60 -5.30 20.72
N LEU A 39 13.70 -4.50 21.79
CA LEU A 39 13.08 -3.19 21.95
C LEU A 39 13.85 -2.31 22.94
N SER A 40 13.91 -1.00 22.69
CA SER A 40 14.57 0.02 23.53
C SER A 40 13.58 0.77 24.45
N LYS A 41 12.27 0.66 24.20
CA LYS A 41 11.18 1.21 25.01
C LYS A 41 10.02 0.19 25.07
N LYS A 42 9.20 0.21 26.14
CA LYS A 42 7.97 -0.60 26.28
C LYS A 42 6.99 0.10 27.21
N THR A 43 5.70 0.09 26.89
CA THR A 43 4.62 0.46 27.81
C THR A 43 3.87 -0.79 28.26
N ILE A 44 3.50 -0.86 29.55
CA ILE A 44 2.69 -1.93 30.15
C ILE A 44 1.78 -1.35 31.23
N GLU A 45 0.63 -1.94 31.48
CA GLU A 45 -0.24 -1.52 32.61
C GLU A 45 0.25 -2.06 33.96
N VAL A 46 -0.25 -1.47 35.06
CA VAL A 46 -0.08 -2.03 36.41
C VAL A 46 -0.69 -3.44 36.47
N GLY A 47 0.12 -4.42 36.87
CA GLY A 47 -0.27 -5.85 36.93
C GLY A 47 0.15 -6.65 35.70
N SER A 48 0.26 -6.01 34.54
CA SER A 48 0.63 -6.65 33.28
C SER A 48 2.13 -6.99 33.19
N THR A 49 2.47 -7.93 32.29
CA THR A 49 3.84 -8.41 32.15
C THR A 49 4.31 -8.44 30.69
N ALA A 50 5.59 -8.15 30.45
CA ALA A 50 6.21 -8.20 29.13
C ALA A 50 7.58 -8.90 29.19
N THR A 51 8.05 -9.47 28.07
CA THR A 51 9.38 -10.09 27.99
C THR A 51 10.30 -9.26 27.11
N ILE A 52 11.45 -8.86 27.64
CA ILE A 52 12.52 -8.20 26.87
C ILE A 52 13.50 -9.28 26.40
N LYS A 53 13.80 -9.35 25.10
CA LYS A 53 14.73 -10.33 24.50
C LYS A 53 16.01 -9.65 23.98
N ILE A 54 17.10 -10.41 23.85
CA ILE A 54 18.37 -10.00 23.21
C ILE A 54 18.51 -10.72 21.87
N LYS A 55 18.63 -9.96 20.78
CA LYS A 55 18.91 -10.47 19.44
C LYS A 55 20.41 -10.84 19.32
N LYS A 56 20.70 -12.03 18.77
CA LYS A 56 22.06 -12.61 18.66
C LYS A 56 22.33 -13.21 17.26
N LYS A 57 22.58 -12.36 16.25
CA LYS A 57 23.00 -12.80 14.90
C LYS A 57 24.53 -12.82 14.83
N GLY A 58 25.14 -13.99 14.62
CA GLY A 58 26.60 -14.14 14.49
C GLY A 58 27.42 -14.02 15.79
N ILE A 59 26.79 -14.08 16.97
CA ILE A 59 27.47 -13.93 18.27
C ILE A 59 27.00 -14.96 19.31
N LYS A 60 27.89 -15.34 20.24
CA LYS A 60 27.56 -16.26 21.35
C LYS A 60 27.48 -15.51 22.67
N ILE A 61 26.28 -15.41 23.24
CA ILE A 61 26.07 -14.78 24.56
C ILE A 61 26.49 -15.75 25.67
N LYS A 62 27.46 -15.33 26.49
CA LYS A 62 27.99 -16.10 27.63
C LYS A 62 27.15 -15.88 28.89
N LYS A 63 26.84 -14.61 29.21
CA LYS A 63 26.08 -14.23 30.40
C LYS A 63 25.39 -12.90 30.17
N THR A 64 24.20 -12.74 30.74
CA THR A 64 23.54 -11.44 30.83
C THR A 64 23.16 -11.15 32.26
N THR A 65 23.48 -9.95 32.74
CA THR A 65 23.04 -9.45 34.05
C THR A 65 21.95 -8.41 33.84
N TRP A 66 20.77 -8.65 34.39
CA TRP A 66 19.62 -7.76 34.28
C TRP A 66 19.42 -6.94 35.55
N LYS A 67 19.16 -5.64 35.42
CA LYS A 67 18.85 -4.73 36.54
C LYS A 67 17.70 -3.81 36.19
N THR A 68 16.83 -3.51 37.16
CA THR A 68 15.85 -2.41 37.08
C THR A 68 16.31 -1.29 38.02
N ASN A 69 16.23 -0.02 37.60
CA ASN A 69 16.55 1.10 38.49
C ASN A 69 15.39 1.46 39.43
N LYS A 70 14.16 1.02 39.14
CA LYS A 70 12.96 1.32 39.94
C LYS A 70 12.08 0.07 40.08
N LYS A 71 12.48 -0.86 40.96
CA LYS A 71 11.77 -2.13 41.20
C LYS A 71 10.30 -1.98 41.61
N LYS A 72 9.94 -0.85 42.25
CA LYS A 72 8.56 -0.52 42.66
C LYS A 72 7.67 -0.06 41.49
N VAL A 73 8.28 0.39 40.38
CA VAL A 73 7.58 0.78 39.14
C VAL A 73 7.53 -0.43 38.20
N ALA A 74 8.68 -1.03 37.90
CA ALA A 74 8.77 -2.25 37.10
C ALA A 74 9.77 -3.25 37.72
N SER A 75 9.27 -4.42 38.08
CA SER A 75 10.07 -5.52 38.65
C SER A 75 10.49 -6.53 37.58
N ILE A 76 11.65 -7.16 37.74
CA ILE A 76 12.15 -8.19 36.83
C ILE A 76 12.08 -9.58 37.47
N SER A 77 11.75 -10.59 36.67
CA SER A 77 11.73 -12.00 37.07
C SER A 77 12.11 -12.91 35.89
N LYS A 78 12.31 -14.21 36.14
CA LYS A 78 12.63 -15.22 35.11
C LYS A 78 13.80 -14.80 34.19
N ALA A 79 14.85 -14.22 34.76
CA ALA A 79 15.99 -13.72 34.01
C ALA A 79 16.80 -14.86 33.36
N LYS A 80 16.96 -14.80 32.03
CA LYS A 80 17.76 -15.74 31.22
C LYS A 80 18.90 -14.98 30.52
N LYS A 81 19.84 -15.74 29.93
CA LYS A 81 20.95 -15.16 29.14
C LYS A 81 20.46 -14.34 27.94
N THR A 82 19.29 -14.65 27.38
CA THR A 82 18.74 -14.01 26.18
C THR A 82 17.44 -13.25 26.44
N SER A 83 16.88 -13.25 27.66
CA SER A 83 15.63 -12.55 27.94
C SER A 83 15.39 -12.29 29.43
N VAL A 84 14.45 -11.41 29.75
CA VAL A 84 13.92 -11.20 31.10
C VAL A 84 12.43 -10.87 31.06
N LYS A 85 11.65 -11.35 32.04
CA LYS A 85 10.25 -10.96 32.24
C LYS A 85 10.19 -9.71 33.11
N VAL A 86 9.43 -8.72 32.69
CA VAL A 86 9.17 -7.46 33.40
C VAL A 86 7.70 -7.40 33.76
N THR A 87 7.38 -6.97 34.98
CA THR A 87 6.01 -6.79 35.49
C THR A 87 5.82 -5.35 35.92
N GLY A 88 4.75 -4.71 35.46
CA GLY A 88 4.32 -3.37 35.87
C GLY A 88 3.75 -3.43 37.28
N LYS A 89 4.26 -2.58 38.18
CA LYS A 89 3.90 -2.59 39.61
C LYS A 89 3.22 -1.31 40.08
N LYS A 90 3.64 -0.17 39.53
CA LYS A 90 3.07 1.15 39.83
C LYS A 90 3.31 2.07 38.65
N LYS A 91 2.36 2.97 38.37
CA LYS A 91 2.51 4.02 37.35
C LYS A 91 3.82 4.78 37.48
N GLY A 92 4.45 5.02 36.33
CA GLY A 92 5.72 5.72 36.22
C GLY A 92 6.69 5.02 35.26
N SER A 93 7.93 5.53 35.17
CA SER A 93 8.93 4.97 34.24
C SER A 93 10.15 4.38 34.97
N ALA A 94 10.55 3.18 34.56
CA ALA A 94 11.74 2.44 35.00
C ALA A 94 12.66 2.10 33.82
N LYS A 95 13.95 1.91 34.10
CA LYS A 95 14.97 1.54 33.12
C LYS A 95 15.49 0.14 33.43
N ILE A 96 15.26 -0.79 32.51
CA ILE A 96 15.78 -2.15 32.57
C ILE A 96 17.11 -2.19 31.80
N THR A 97 18.19 -2.55 32.48
CA THR A 97 19.54 -2.61 31.91
C THR A 97 20.01 -4.05 31.78
N ALA A 98 20.41 -4.45 30.58
CA ALA A 98 21.06 -5.73 30.29
C ALA A 98 22.56 -5.50 30.12
N THR A 99 23.40 -6.08 30.98
CA THR A 99 24.85 -6.14 30.78
C THR A 99 25.21 -7.48 30.17
N VAL A 100 25.48 -7.50 28.87
CA VAL A 100 25.65 -8.70 28.04
C VAL A 100 27.14 -8.97 27.84
N LYS A 101 27.63 -10.10 28.35
CA LYS A 101 28.96 -10.65 28.01
C LYS A 101 28.80 -11.62 26.83
N TYR A 102 29.49 -11.37 25.72
CA TYR A 102 29.36 -12.15 24.48
C TYR A 102 30.73 -12.38 23.83
N THR A 103 30.80 -13.39 22.96
CA THR A 103 31.98 -13.65 22.12
C THR A 103 31.63 -13.51 20.65
N VAL A 104 32.58 -13.03 19.87
CA VAL A 104 32.53 -13.10 18.40
C VAL A 104 33.82 -13.75 17.91
N GLY A 105 33.68 -14.93 17.29
CA GLY A 105 34.81 -15.85 17.16
C GLY A 105 35.43 -16.15 18.53
N SER A 106 36.75 -15.96 18.65
CA SER A 106 37.54 -16.14 19.87
C SER A 106 37.59 -14.92 20.80
N LYS A 107 37.16 -13.73 20.35
CA LYS A 107 37.25 -12.47 21.13
C LYS A 107 36.03 -12.27 22.04
N SER A 108 36.25 -11.91 23.29
CA SER A 108 35.20 -11.61 24.29
C SER A 108 34.96 -10.10 24.43
N ALA A 109 33.70 -9.71 24.54
CA ALA A 109 33.29 -8.32 24.73
C ALA A 109 32.10 -8.21 25.71
N THR A 110 31.90 -7.01 26.27
CA THR A 110 30.76 -6.69 27.15
C THR A 110 30.03 -5.45 26.65
N LYS A 111 28.70 -5.50 26.56
CA LYS A 111 27.85 -4.36 26.15
C LYS A 111 26.71 -4.15 27.12
N LYS A 112 26.44 -2.89 27.48
CA LYS A 112 25.26 -2.49 28.26
C LYS A 112 24.16 -2.02 27.33
N LEU A 113 22.98 -2.62 27.44
CA LEU A 113 21.78 -2.28 26.69
C LEU A 113 20.71 -1.80 27.67
N LYS A 114 19.89 -0.82 27.29
CA LYS A 114 18.89 -0.20 28.16
C LYS A 114 17.53 -0.21 27.46
N CYS A 115 16.49 -0.58 28.21
CA CYS A 115 15.09 -0.48 27.81
C CYS A 115 14.35 0.45 28.79
N LYS A 116 13.63 1.46 28.29
CA LYS A 116 12.73 2.30 29.10
C LYS A 116 11.36 1.63 29.18
N VAL A 117 10.91 1.27 30.38
CA VAL A 117 9.59 0.70 30.64
C VAL A 117 8.72 1.78 31.26
N THR A 118 7.61 2.13 30.62
CA THR A 118 6.57 3.01 31.15
C THR A 118 5.42 2.16 31.65
N VAL A 119 4.95 2.43 32.87
CA VAL A 119 3.82 1.75 33.50
C VAL A 119 2.64 2.70 33.59
N THR A 120 1.49 2.31 33.06
CA THR A 120 0.22 3.06 33.06
C THR A 120 -0.78 2.47 34.07
N ASP A 121 -1.78 3.25 34.49
CA ASP A 121 -2.85 2.74 35.36
C ASP A 121 -3.72 1.71 34.60
N LYS A 122 -4.45 0.88 35.34
CA LYS A 122 -5.39 -0.10 34.77
C LYS A 122 -6.76 0.57 34.64
N ASN A 123 -7.33 0.65 33.44
CA ASN A 123 -8.69 1.19 33.26
C ASN A 123 -9.71 0.18 33.80
N THR A 124 -10.69 0.67 34.57
CA THR A 124 -11.84 -0.10 35.06
C THR A 124 -13.09 0.61 34.57
N ASP A 125 -13.71 0.09 33.52
CA ASP A 125 -14.93 0.66 32.93
C ASP A 125 -16.17 0.36 33.77
N VAL A 126 -17.11 1.31 33.75
CA VAL A 126 -18.42 1.29 34.43
C VAL A 126 -19.52 1.13 33.36
N VAL A 127 -20.41 0.16 33.57
CA VAL A 127 -21.56 -0.22 32.73
C VAL A 127 -22.80 0.60 33.06
N VAL A 128 -23.56 1.13 32.08
CA VAL A 128 -25.00 1.54 32.18
C VAL A 128 -25.70 1.46 30.78
N PRO A 129 -27.03 1.16 30.69
CA PRO A 129 -27.66 0.40 29.60
C PRO A 129 -28.57 1.16 28.60
N THR A 130 -29.01 0.40 27.59
CA THR A 130 -29.86 0.64 26.40
C THR A 130 -31.29 1.17 26.63
N ASN A 131 -31.80 1.96 25.66
CA ASN A 131 -33.23 2.15 25.37
C ASN A 131 -33.49 2.22 23.85
N THR A 132 -34.51 1.48 23.39
CA THR A 132 -35.01 1.38 22.00
C THR A 132 -36.19 2.33 21.76
N PRO A 133 -36.46 2.74 20.50
CA PRO A 133 -37.86 2.82 20.05
C PRO A 133 -38.16 2.21 18.66
N ALA A 134 -39.39 1.68 18.57
CA ALA A 134 -40.17 1.28 17.38
C ALA A 134 -40.31 2.44 16.35
N GLY A 135 -40.60 2.29 15.05
CA GLY A 135 -41.26 1.26 14.26
C GLY A 135 -42.32 1.97 13.39
N VAL A 136 -42.14 2.04 12.05
CA VAL A 136 -43.17 2.50 11.09
C VAL A 136 -43.04 1.73 9.76
N ASN A 137 -44.17 1.24 9.27
CA ASN A 137 -44.35 0.44 8.05
C ASN A 137 -44.56 1.31 6.77
N PRO A 138 -44.41 0.72 5.57
CA PRO A 138 -44.15 1.44 4.31
C PRO A 138 -45.39 1.68 3.42
N THR A 139 -45.27 2.63 2.49
CA THR A 139 -46.20 2.88 1.37
C THR A 139 -45.46 2.94 0.02
N THR A 140 -45.74 1.98 -0.87
CA THR A 140 -45.61 2.04 -2.35
C THR A 140 -46.63 3.02 -2.96
N PRO A 141 -46.55 3.54 -4.23
CA PRO A 141 -46.11 2.91 -5.51
C PRO A 141 -45.41 3.95 -6.48
N PRO A 142 -45.34 3.87 -7.84
CA PRO A 142 -45.71 2.83 -8.83
C PRO A 142 -44.67 2.51 -9.94
N VAL A 143 -45.01 1.47 -10.71
CA VAL A 143 -44.37 0.91 -11.92
C VAL A 143 -44.53 1.84 -13.14
N VAL A 144 -43.49 1.95 -13.98
CA VAL A 144 -43.60 2.39 -15.39
C VAL A 144 -42.76 1.50 -16.31
N ASP A 145 -43.36 1.25 -17.46
CA ASP A 145 -43.14 0.23 -18.48
C ASP A 145 -41.91 0.45 -19.39
N THR A 146 -41.46 -0.67 -19.96
CA THR A 146 -40.42 -0.81 -20.98
C THR A 146 -40.76 -0.13 -22.32
N THR A 147 -39.78 0.49 -22.99
CA THR A 147 -39.67 0.47 -24.47
C THR A 147 -38.35 1.04 -25.01
N THR A 148 -37.78 0.27 -25.95
CA THR A 148 -36.90 0.61 -27.10
C THR A 148 -35.51 1.23 -26.89
N ALA A 149 -34.51 0.46 -27.34
CA ALA A 149 -33.15 0.86 -27.63
C ALA A 149 -33.02 1.77 -28.87
N PRO A 150 -31.97 2.60 -28.94
CA PRO A 150 -31.37 3.00 -30.20
C PRO A 150 -29.91 2.54 -30.32
N THR A 151 -29.62 1.93 -31.46
CA THR A 151 -28.29 1.59 -31.98
C THR A 151 -27.54 2.85 -32.41
N VAL A 152 -26.25 2.98 -32.07
CA VAL A 152 -25.32 3.91 -32.74
C VAL A 152 -24.00 3.21 -33.04
N ALA A 153 -23.57 3.30 -34.29
CA ALA A 153 -22.33 2.76 -34.86
C ALA A 153 -21.10 3.66 -34.51
N PRO A 154 -19.87 3.18 -34.72
CA PRO A 154 -18.68 3.62 -33.98
C PRO A 154 -18.13 4.96 -34.47
N THR A 155 -17.65 5.78 -33.54
CA THR A 155 -16.74 6.90 -33.85
C THR A 155 -15.41 6.60 -33.17
N GLU A 156 -14.35 6.43 -33.95
CA GLU A 156 -12.98 6.36 -33.44
C GLU A 156 -12.33 7.76 -33.35
N ALA A 157 -11.43 7.86 -32.37
CA ALA A 157 -10.42 8.88 -32.07
C ALA A 157 -10.85 10.12 -31.26
N PRO A 158 -10.01 10.68 -30.37
CA PRO A 158 -8.78 10.19 -29.71
C PRO A 158 -8.91 10.15 -28.16
N TYR A 159 -8.14 9.31 -27.45
CA TYR A 159 -8.08 9.37 -25.98
C TYR A 159 -6.72 9.92 -25.55
N TYR A 160 -6.68 11.21 -25.24
CA TYR A 160 -5.57 11.87 -24.56
C TYR A 160 -6.13 12.51 -23.29
N TYR A 161 -5.62 12.09 -22.14
CA TYR A 161 -5.88 12.74 -20.86
C TYR A 161 -4.73 13.66 -20.51
N ASP A 162 -5.03 14.94 -20.30
CA ASP A 162 -4.17 15.86 -19.56
C ASP A 162 -4.92 16.37 -18.32
N TYR A 163 -4.73 15.62 -17.23
CA TYR A 163 -4.75 15.91 -15.79
C TYR A 163 -5.31 17.24 -15.28
N ASP A 164 -6.29 17.13 -14.39
CA ASP A 164 -6.60 18.13 -13.36
C ASP A 164 -5.54 18.01 -12.24
N TYR A 165 -4.61 18.95 -12.17
CA TYR A 165 -3.56 18.96 -11.14
C TYR A 165 -3.80 20.06 -10.11
N PHE A 166 -4.33 19.69 -8.95
CA PHE A 166 -4.20 20.53 -7.77
C PHE A 166 -2.93 20.13 -7.01
N ALA A 167 -1.86 20.85 -7.32
CA ALA A 167 -0.49 20.72 -6.79
C ALA A 167 0.27 19.44 -7.16
N LEU A 168 1.24 19.56 -8.08
CA LEU A 168 2.37 18.63 -8.13
C LEU A 168 3.68 19.36 -7.98
N PHE A 169 4.56 18.76 -7.17
CA PHE A 169 5.99 18.94 -7.34
C PHE A 169 6.45 18.14 -8.57
N ASN A 170 6.84 18.83 -9.65
CA ASN A 170 7.46 18.16 -10.80
C ASN A 170 8.99 18.16 -10.65
N GLY A 171 9.52 17.13 -10.00
CA GLY A 171 10.96 16.93 -9.83
C GLY A 171 11.74 16.75 -11.14
N ASP A 172 11.10 16.30 -12.22
CA ASP A 172 11.76 16.09 -13.53
C ASP A 172 12.03 17.40 -14.27
N LYS A 173 11.27 18.46 -13.95
CA LYS A 173 11.58 19.83 -14.37
C LYS A 173 12.52 20.56 -13.40
N ALA A 174 12.93 19.93 -12.29
CA ALA A 174 14.04 20.42 -11.48
C ALA A 174 15.36 20.08 -12.20
N SER A 175 15.60 20.74 -13.34
CA SER A 175 16.75 20.51 -14.20
C SER A 175 18.01 21.28 -13.77
N GLY A 176 17.95 21.95 -12.60
CA GLY A 176 19.00 22.85 -12.13
C GLY A 176 19.06 23.03 -10.61
N LYS A 177 20.01 23.86 -10.17
CA LYS A 177 20.27 24.25 -8.77
C LYS A 177 19.17 25.17 -8.21
N GLU A 178 17.91 24.99 -8.58
CA GLU A 178 16.91 26.05 -8.52
C GLU A 178 15.60 25.59 -7.85
N ASN A 179 15.22 26.38 -6.83
CA ASN A 179 13.92 26.64 -6.21
C ASN A 179 12.86 25.54 -6.04
N LEU A 180 12.22 25.53 -4.86
CA LEU A 180 10.96 24.83 -4.66
C LEU A 180 9.83 25.63 -5.32
N TYR A 181 9.23 25.07 -6.37
CA TYR A 181 7.96 25.54 -6.90
C TYR A 181 6.88 24.48 -6.71
N ILE A 182 5.74 24.93 -6.25
CA ILE A 182 4.52 24.14 -6.16
C ILE A 182 3.59 24.71 -7.23
N ASP A 183 3.41 23.94 -8.30
CA ASP A 183 2.56 24.37 -9.41
C ASP A 183 1.09 24.10 -9.08
N PHE A 184 0.25 25.15 -9.06
CA PHE A 184 -1.21 24.99 -8.99
C PHE A 184 -1.78 25.18 -10.38
N VAL A 185 -2.23 24.08 -10.96
CA VAL A 185 -2.91 24.14 -12.24
C VAL A 185 -4.40 24.24 -11.97
N ILE A 186 -4.88 25.47 -11.75
CA ILE A 186 -6.31 25.78 -11.64
C ILE A 186 -6.89 25.92 -13.06
N SER A 187 -6.83 24.85 -13.85
CA SER A 187 -7.10 24.91 -15.29
C SER A 187 -8.58 24.99 -15.60
N ASP A 188 -8.86 25.82 -16.61
CA ASP A 188 -9.98 25.71 -17.54
C ASP A 188 -9.86 24.42 -18.38
N SER A 189 -9.70 23.26 -17.73
CA SER A 189 -9.70 22.01 -18.45
C SER A 189 -11.02 21.92 -19.21
N TRP A 190 -10.94 21.73 -20.53
CA TRP A 190 -12.10 21.49 -21.40
C TRP A 190 -12.95 20.30 -20.92
N GLN A 191 -12.43 19.51 -19.97
CA GLN A 191 -13.04 18.34 -19.36
C GLN A 191 -13.81 18.66 -18.05
N THR A 192 -13.39 19.65 -17.25
CA THR A 192 -14.09 20.05 -16.01
C THR A 192 -14.97 21.27 -16.18
N ASN A 193 -14.75 22.05 -17.24
CA ASN A 193 -15.45 23.30 -17.54
C ASN A 193 -15.33 24.36 -16.43
N THR A 194 -14.49 24.17 -15.40
CA THR A 194 -14.41 25.05 -14.22
C THR A 194 -13.87 26.43 -14.59
N LYS A 195 -14.73 27.46 -14.50
CA LYS A 195 -14.31 28.86 -14.66
C LYS A 195 -13.95 29.45 -13.31
N VAL A 196 -12.69 29.80 -13.10
CA VAL A 196 -12.21 30.53 -11.91
C VAL A 196 -12.07 32.01 -12.26
N SER A 197 -12.26 32.92 -11.29
CA SER A 197 -12.00 34.36 -11.47
C SER A 197 -11.34 35.07 -10.30
N ALA A 198 -10.88 34.34 -9.28
CA ALA A 198 -10.09 34.91 -8.18
C ALA A 198 -9.60 33.80 -7.25
N ILE A 199 -8.30 33.75 -6.98
CA ILE A 199 -7.82 33.15 -5.72
C ILE A 199 -8.15 34.14 -4.60
N GLU A 200 -8.83 33.65 -3.57
CA GLU A 200 -9.23 34.43 -2.39
C GLU A 200 -8.23 34.27 -1.24
N SER A 201 -7.70 33.05 -1.04
CA SER A 201 -6.64 32.78 -0.07
C SER A 201 -5.79 31.58 -0.44
N LEU A 202 -4.59 31.54 0.14
CA LEU A 202 -3.69 30.41 0.19
C LEU A 202 -3.36 30.18 1.66
N ASP A 203 -3.80 29.06 2.20
CA ASP A 203 -3.61 28.70 3.60
C ASP A 203 -2.85 27.38 3.67
N PHE A 204 -1.81 27.26 4.50
CA PHE A 204 -1.04 26.03 4.60
C PHE A 204 -0.41 25.87 5.97
N GLN A 205 -0.04 24.63 6.30
CA GLN A 205 0.78 24.35 7.47
C GLN A 205 2.24 24.17 7.07
N LEU A 206 3.13 24.59 7.97
CA LEU A 206 4.56 24.49 7.75
C LEU A 206 5.24 23.85 8.96
N ASP A 207 6.08 22.86 8.69
CA ASP A 207 6.97 22.24 9.66
C ASP A 207 8.39 22.79 9.50
N THR A 208 8.96 23.34 10.56
CA THR A 208 10.37 23.75 10.62
C THR A 208 10.94 23.48 11.99
N THR A 209 12.27 23.37 12.10
CA THR A 209 12.98 23.29 13.39
C THR A 209 13.74 24.57 13.73
N GLU A 210 13.71 25.56 12.82
CA GLU A 210 14.47 26.80 12.90
C GLU A 210 13.56 27.99 12.58
N SER A 211 13.97 29.18 13.02
CA SER A 211 13.27 30.42 12.69
C SER A 211 14.04 31.14 11.58
N PHE A 212 13.37 31.36 10.46
CA PHE A 212 13.87 32.08 9.29
C PHE A 212 12.71 32.58 8.43
N ASP A 213 12.99 33.54 7.55
CA ASP A 213 12.00 34.10 6.63
C ASP A 213 11.92 33.28 5.34
N ILE A 214 10.71 33.15 4.79
CA ILE A 214 10.42 32.52 3.50
C ILE A 214 9.73 33.54 2.61
N ASP A 215 10.33 33.81 1.46
CA ASP A 215 9.76 34.60 0.40
C ASP A 215 8.82 33.74 -0.46
N ILE A 216 7.65 34.31 -0.78
CA ILE A 216 6.60 33.65 -1.55
C ILE A 216 6.41 34.39 -2.86
N TYR A 217 6.51 33.64 -3.95
CA TYR A 217 6.43 34.14 -5.32
C TYR A 217 5.24 33.54 -6.04
N VAL A 218 4.71 34.27 -7.03
CA VAL A 218 3.60 33.82 -7.88
C VAL A 218 3.92 34.05 -9.36
N THR A 219 3.46 33.15 -10.22
CA THR A 219 3.51 33.29 -11.69
C THR A 219 2.39 32.49 -12.36
N GLU A 220 2.22 32.67 -13.67
CA GLU A 220 1.21 31.97 -14.46
C GLU A 220 1.56 30.49 -14.72
N TRP A 221 2.84 30.18 -14.95
CA TRP A 221 3.25 28.87 -15.46
C TRP A 221 4.07 28.07 -14.45
N HIS A 222 5.39 28.09 -14.56
CA HIS A 222 6.29 27.44 -13.63
C HIS A 222 6.94 28.52 -12.79
N CYS A 223 6.82 28.42 -11.46
CA CYS A 223 7.39 29.43 -10.58
C CYS A 223 8.91 29.37 -10.62
N ASP A 224 9.50 30.25 -11.42
CA ASP A 224 10.92 30.50 -11.49
C ASP A 224 11.20 31.91 -10.97
N ILE A 225 11.82 31.97 -9.79
CA ILE A 225 12.17 33.22 -9.10
C ILE A 225 13.13 34.08 -9.95
N ALA A 226 13.90 33.46 -10.87
CA ALA A 226 14.79 34.15 -11.78
C ALA A 226 14.09 34.64 -13.06
N ASN A 227 12.95 34.06 -13.45
CA ASN A 227 12.26 34.32 -14.71
C ASN A 227 10.81 34.79 -14.52
N ASN A 228 10.64 36.09 -14.21
CA ASN A 228 9.36 36.83 -14.18
C ASN A 228 8.36 36.47 -13.04
N ALA A 229 8.75 35.71 -12.02
CA ALA A 229 7.89 35.54 -10.85
C ALA A 229 7.77 36.84 -10.02
N THR A 230 6.57 37.13 -9.51
CA THR A 230 6.32 38.29 -8.66
C THR A 230 6.32 37.85 -7.20
N LYS A 231 7.17 38.45 -6.36
CA LYS A 231 7.12 38.26 -4.90
C LYS A 231 5.84 38.89 -4.35
N ILE A 232 5.04 38.13 -3.59
CA ILE A 232 3.77 38.58 -3.01
C ILE A 232 3.81 38.68 -1.48
N ALA A 233 4.69 37.93 -0.82
CA ALA A 233 4.79 37.92 0.63
C ALA A 233 6.19 37.53 1.11
N THR A 234 6.50 37.85 2.35
CA THR A 234 7.52 37.21 3.16
C THR A 234 6.85 36.75 4.44
N ILE A 235 6.98 35.47 4.78
CA ILE A 235 6.48 34.91 6.03
C ILE A 235 7.66 34.58 6.95
N SER A 236 7.49 34.74 8.25
CA SER A 236 8.50 34.33 9.23
C SER A 236 8.11 33.00 9.85
N THR A 237 9.04 32.05 9.82
CA THR A 237 8.89 30.79 10.54
C THR A 237 9.39 30.94 11.98
N ASP A 238 8.77 30.25 12.93
CA ASP A 238 9.12 30.36 14.36
C ASP A 238 9.76 29.08 14.95
N GLY A 239 10.02 28.08 14.11
CA GLY A 239 10.54 26.77 14.53
C GLY A 239 9.46 25.82 15.09
N THR A 240 8.18 26.18 14.98
CA THR A 240 7.06 25.32 15.38
C THR A 240 6.71 24.35 14.24
N MET A 241 6.53 23.08 14.60
CA MET A 241 5.93 22.09 13.70
C MET A 241 4.42 22.35 13.61
N GLY A 242 3.89 22.45 12.39
CA GLY A 242 2.49 22.71 12.11
C GLY A 242 2.11 24.19 12.18
N GLN A 243 3.06 25.11 11.95
CA GLN A 243 2.79 26.54 11.93
C GLN A 243 1.77 26.84 10.81
N ASN A 244 0.60 27.37 11.18
CA ASN A 244 -0.40 27.77 10.19
C ASN A 244 -0.01 29.11 9.56
N ILE A 245 -0.05 29.15 8.24
CA ILE A 245 0.18 30.33 7.41
C ILE A 245 -1.10 30.60 6.63
N SER A 246 -1.51 31.87 6.59
CA SER A 246 -2.60 32.34 5.74
C SER A 246 -2.15 33.57 4.98
N LEU A 247 -2.29 33.53 3.66
CA LEU A 247 -1.94 34.64 2.77
C LEU A 247 -3.17 35.39 2.25
N THR A 248 -4.30 35.32 2.98
CA THR A 248 -5.55 35.96 2.54
C THR A 248 -5.36 37.46 2.31
N SER A 249 -4.66 38.15 3.20
CA SER A 249 -4.40 39.59 3.08
C SER A 249 -3.50 39.96 1.91
N GLU A 250 -2.50 39.13 1.65
CA GLU A 250 -1.47 39.31 0.62
C GLU A 250 -2.00 39.00 -0.78
N ILE A 251 -3.02 38.14 -0.85
CA ILE A 251 -3.70 37.74 -2.08
C ILE A 251 -4.85 38.70 -2.41
N LYS A 252 -5.68 39.03 -1.42
CA LYS A 252 -6.89 39.82 -1.64
C LYS A 252 -6.57 41.21 -2.22
N GLY A 253 -7.00 41.43 -3.46
CA GLY A 253 -6.78 42.70 -4.17
C GLY A 253 -5.37 42.87 -4.75
N ASN A 254 -4.56 41.81 -4.75
CA ASN A 254 -3.22 41.84 -5.34
C ASN A 254 -3.30 41.92 -6.87
N GLN A 255 -2.83 43.03 -7.44
CA GLN A 255 -2.91 43.28 -8.88
C GLN A 255 -2.03 42.37 -9.74
N ALA A 256 -1.00 41.73 -9.18
CA ALA A 256 -0.20 40.76 -9.92
C ALA A 256 -0.98 39.46 -10.08
N ILE A 257 -1.59 38.98 -8.99
CA ILE A 257 -2.44 37.77 -9.00
C ILE A 257 -3.67 37.98 -9.88
N ALA A 258 -4.34 39.14 -9.76
CA ALA A 258 -5.48 39.48 -10.61
C ALA A 258 -5.12 39.55 -12.11
N ARG A 259 -3.86 39.86 -12.46
CA ARG A 259 -3.40 39.82 -13.86
C ARG A 259 -3.21 38.40 -14.37
N LEU A 260 -2.76 37.47 -13.52
CA LEU A 260 -2.67 36.05 -13.86
C LEU A 260 -4.05 35.46 -14.13
N ASP A 261 -5.07 35.94 -13.43
CA ASP A 261 -6.47 35.58 -13.69
C ASP A 261 -6.99 36.12 -15.04
N SER A 262 -6.49 37.28 -15.48
CA SER A 262 -6.93 37.92 -16.73
C SER A 262 -6.43 37.26 -18.02
N THR A 263 -5.49 36.32 -17.94
CA THR A 263 -4.92 35.65 -19.12
C THR A 263 -5.78 34.51 -19.63
N ASN A 264 -6.81 34.10 -18.89
CA ASN A 264 -7.71 32.99 -19.23
C ASN A 264 -6.99 31.62 -19.40
N ASN A 265 -5.74 31.49 -18.96
CA ASN A 265 -4.93 30.28 -19.14
C ASN A 265 -5.06 29.26 -18.00
N GLY A 266 -5.84 29.57 -16.95
CA GLY A 266 -6.17 28.62 -15.89
C GLY A 266 -4.94 28.04 -15.15
N ARG A 267 -3.90 28.83 -14.90
CA ARG A 267 -2.73 28.31 -14.18
C ARG A 267 -2.07 29.38 -13.33
N ILE A 268 -1.73 29.01 -12.08
CA ILE A 268 -1.08 29.88 -11.11
C ILE A 268 -0.10 29.04 -10.27
N SER A 269 1.17 29.40 -10.22
CA SER A 269 2.17 28.62 -9.47
C SER A 269 2.81 29.43 -8.37
N PHE A 270 2.97 28.81 -7.19
CA PHE A 270 3.58 29.42 -6.01
C PHE A 270 5.00 28.88 -5.81
N GLY A 271 5.95 29.79 -5.65
CA GLY A 271 7.35 29.47 -5.32
C GLY A 271 7.64 29.85 -3.88
N PHE A 272 8.38 28.99 -3.17
CA PHE A 272 8.75 29.21 -1.77
C PHE A 272 10.27 29.14 -1.64
N ALA A 273 10.87 30.20 -1.10
CA ALA A 273 12.32 30.28 -0.96
C ALA A 273 12.72 30.89 0.40
N PRO A 274 13.57 30.22 1.20
CA PRO A 274 14.17 30.85 2.38
C PRO A 274 14.90 32.13 1.97
N THR A 275 14.67 33.25 2.63
CA THR A 275 15.26 34.55 2.23
C THR A 275 16.80 34.53 2.30
N ASP A 276 17.37 33.70 3.17
CA ASP A 276 18.80 33.64 3.45
C ASP A 276 19.58 32.56 2.68
N GLY A 277 18.90 31.66 1.97
CA GLY A 277 19.55 30.52 1.34
C GLY A 277 19.50 29.20 2.11
N LYS A 278 19.14 29.21 3.39
CA LYS A 278 19.64 28.21 4.35
C LYS A 278 18.58 27.49 5.18
N GLY A 279 17.32 27.95 5.16
CA GLY A 279 16.22 27.34 5.90
C GLY A 279 15.67 26.03 5.31
N GLN A 280 15.40 25.05 6.19
CA GLN A 280 14.67 23.82 5.87
C GLN A 280 13.26 23.86 6.48
N PHE A 281 12.24 23.59 5.67
CA PHE A 281 10.85 23.53 6.11
C PHE A 281 10.09 22.46 5.33
N ILE A 282 8.90 22.05 5.73
CA ILE A 282 7.99 21.20 4.93
C ILE A 282 6.63 21.88 4.87
N ILE A 283 6.01 21.94 3.69
CA ILE A 283 4.63 22.46 3.54
C ILE A 283 3.66 21.27 3.59
N HIS A 284 2.63 21.39 4.43
CA HIS A 284 1.56 20.42 4.63
C HIS A 284 0.20 21.06 4.38
N ASP A 285 -0.76 20.26 3.92
CA ASP A 285 -2.20 20.59 3.90
C ASP A 285 -2.47 22.00 3.40
N MET A 286 -2.18 22.24 2.12
CA MET A 286 -2.41 23.55 1.54
C MET A 286 -3.82 23.65 0.97
N TYR A 287 -4.52 24.69 1.38
CA TYR A 287 -5.85 25.05 0.97
C TYR A 287 -5.77 26.26 0.04
N VAL A 288 -6.38 26.11 -1.13
CA VAL A 288 -6.57 27.19 -2.08
C VAL A 288 -8.06 27.48 -2.14
N ASN A 289 -8.43 28.66 -1.68
CA ASN A 289 -9.82 29.12 -1.77
C ASN A 289 -9.94 30.02 -2.98
N TYR A 290 -10.93 29.76 -3.84
CA TYR A 290 -11.14 30.52 -5.07
C TYR A 290 -12.62 30.71 -5.39
N TRP A 291 -12.93 31.79 -6.10
CA TRP A 291 -14.29 32.02 -6.60
C TRP A 291 -14.57 31.17 -7.84
N ASN A 292 -15.50 30.20 -7.71
CA ASN A 292 -15.92 29.34 -8.80
C ASN A 292 -17.10 29.98 -9.54
N ASN A 293 -16.90 30.43 -10.78
CA ASN A 293 -17.92 31.08 -11.58
C ASN A 293 -19.02 30.16 -12.07
N ASN A 294 -18.74 28.86 -12.22
CA ASN A 294 -19.77 27.91 -12.61
C ASN A 294 -20.79 27.72 -11.51
N LYS A 295 -20.28 27.53 -10.29
CA LYS A 295 -21.10 27.25 -9.11
C LYS A 295 -21.46 28.54 -8.35
N LYS A 296 -20.95 29.71 -8.75
CA LYS A 296 -21.16 31.04 -8.16
C LYS A 296 -20.98 31.09 -6.63
N HIS A 297 -19.92 30.46 -6.12
CA HIS A 297 -19.56 30.49 -4.70
C HIS A 297 -18.04 30.36 -4.54
N VAL A 298 -17.52 30.67 -3.35
CA VAL A 298 -16.13 30.37 -2.99
C VAL A 298 -16.02 28.85 -2.82
N SER A 299 -15.25 28.22 -3.68
CA SER A 299 -14.86 26.82 -3.54
C SER A 299 -13.56 26.75 -2.74
N ASN A 300 -13.52 25.83 -1.79
CA ASN A 300 -12.33 25.56 -0.99
C ASN A 300 -11.74 24.26 -1.51
N HIS A 301 -10.53 24.30 -2.06
CA HIS A 301 -9.85 23.10 -2.49
C HIS A 301 -8.67 22.82 -1.58
N GLN A 302 -8.65 21.63 -0.98
CA GLN A 302 -7.52 21.16 -0.21
C GLN A 302 -6.63 20.34 -1.15
N ALA A 303 -5.44 20.82 -1.44
CA ALA A 303 -4.45 19.99 -2.10
C ALA A 303 -3.73 19.16 -1.02
N ALA A 304 -3.75 17.84 -1.16
CA ALA A 304 -2.88 16.96 -0.39
C ALA A 304 -1.45 17.11 -0.92
N ILE A 305 -0.78 18.17 -0.49
CA ILE A 305 0.55 18.48 -1.00
C ILE A 305 1.57 17.69 -0.19
N SER A 306 2.03 16.59 -0.77
CA SER A 306 3.23 15.88 -0.31
C SER A 306 4.46 16.52 -0.98
N VAL A 307 4.71 17.81 -0.74
CA VAL A 307 5.86 18.48 -1.35
C VAL A 307 7.11 18.23 -0.52
N VAL A 308 8.08 17.61 -1.18
CA VAL A 308 9.47 17.55 -0.76
C VAL A 308 10.08 18.93 -0.98
N THR A 309 10.48 19.60 0.08
CA THR A 309 11.07 20.95 -0.05
C THR A 309 12.55 20.87 -0.36
N ALA A 310 13.05 21.83 -1.13
CA ALA A 310 14.47 21.97 -1.46
C ALA A 310 14.97 23.39 -1.22
N GLY A 311 16.01 23.53 -0.40
CA GLY A 311 16.70 24.81 -0.16
C GLY A 311 17.80 25.09 -1.18
N ILE A 312 17.49 25.10 -2.49
CA ILE A 312 18.54 25.25 -3.51
C ILE A 312 18.56 26.63 -4.18
N GLY A 313 17.40 27.19 -4.55
CA GLY A 313 17.45 28.42 -5.34
C GLY A 313 17.65 29.71 -4.52
N SER A 314 17.44 29.70 -3.20
CA SER A 314 17.77 30.85 -2.35
C SER A 314 19.27 31.11 -2.23
N ALA A 315 20.12 30.07 -2.26
CA ALA A 315 21.58 30.22 -2.27
C ALA A 315 22.09 30.84 -3.59
N ALA A 316 21.51 30.43 -4.73
CA ALA A 316 21.84 30.98 -6.05
C ALA A 316 21.36 32.44 -6.21
N THR A 317 20.13 32.75 -5.78
CA THR A 317 19.61 34.12 -5.77
C THR A 317 20.43 35.04 -4.87
N LYS A 318 20.81 34.58 -3.67
CA LYS A 318 21.67 35.35 -2.77
C LYS A 318 23.05 35.61 -3.40
N TYR A 319 23.64 34.59 -4.04
CA TYR A 319 24.90 34.74 -4.77
C TYR A 319 24.81 35.83 -5.85
N GLU A 320 23.77 35.82 -6.70
CA GLU A 320 23.61 36.85 -7.74
C GLU A 320 23.32 38.24 -7.17
N ASN A 321 22.54 38.34 -6.09
CA ASN A 321 22.29 39.63 -5.41
C ASN A 321 23.58 40.22 -4.81
N ASP A 322 24.34 39.41 -4.07
CA ASP A 322 25.60 39.85 -3.46
C ASP A 322 26.64 40.20 -4.54
N LYS A 323 26.66 39.44 -5.66
CA LYS A 323 27.49 39.72 -6.84
C LYS A 323 27.13 41.02 -7.52
N ASN A 324 25.84 41.30 -7.71
CA ASN A 324 25.36 42.53 -8.35
C ASN A 324 25.49 43.75 -7.43
N ALA A 325 25.44 43.56 -6.11
CA ALA A 325 25.59 44.64 -5.13
C ALA A 325 27.05 45.04 -4.85
N SER A 326 28.03 44.25 -5.30
CA SER A 326 29.45 44.45 -5.00
C SER A 326 30.31 44.47 -6.26
N GLU A 327 30.97 45.60 -6.52
CA GLU A 327 31.93 45.75 -7.62
C GLU A 327 33.13 44.78 -7.55
N ASN A 328 33.47 44.27 -6.35
CA ASN A 328 34.59 43.35 -6.11
C ASN A 328 34.14 42.03 -5.44
N PHE A 329 33.04 41.45 -5.93
CA PHE A 329 32.53 40.20 -5.39
C PHE A 329 33.47 39.01 -5.69
N THR A 330 33.81 38.23 -4.65
CA THR A 330 34.76 37.10 -4.72
C THR A 330 34.15 35.75 -4.34
N GLY A 331 32.86 35.72 -3.97
CA GLY A 331 32.16 34.49 -3.67
C GLY A 331 32.01 33.60 -4.92
N THR A 332 31.91 32.29 -4.73
CA THR A 332 31.57 31.34 -5.80
C THR A 332 30.20 30.75 -5.53
N LEU A 333 29.48 30.40 -6.61
CA LEU A 333 28.20 29.71 -6.48
C LEU A 333 28.39 28.37 -5.75
N GLU A 334 29.47 27.64 -6.01
CA GLU A 334 29.82 26.44 -5.23
C GLU A 334 29.96 26.73 -3.73
N GLY A 335 30.54 27.86 -3.33
CA GLY A 335 30.69 28.23 -1.92
C GLY A 335 29.35 28.50 -1.23
N TYR A 336 28.43 29.17 -1.92
CA TYR A 336 27.07 29.40 -1.42
C TYR A 336 26.26 28.10 -1.35
N VAL A 337 26.49 27.16 -2.26
CA VAL A 337 25.85 25.83 -2.28
C VAL A 337 26.51 24.83 -1.30
N ALA A 338 27.79 24.99 -0.98
CA ALA A 338 28.52 24.07 -0.08
C ALA A 338 28.18 24.27 1.41
N ASP A 339 27.59 25.42 1.77
CA ASP A 339 27.09 25.73 3.12
C ASP A 339 25.71 25.09 3.42
N THR A 340 25.28 24.10 2.62
CA THR A 340 23.94 23.50 2.68
C THR A 340 23.79 22.46 3.80
N PRO A 341 22.64 22.41 4.48
CA PRO A 341 22.34 21.34 5.43
C PRO A 341 22.11 20.00 4.72
N ASP A 342 22.65 18.90 5.29
CA ASP A 342 22.39 17.53 4.83
C ASP A 342 20.87 17.25 4.78
N GLY A 343 20.42 16.50 3.76
CA GLY A 343 18.99 16.13 3.65
C GLY A 343 18.11 17.18 2.95
N LEU A 344 18.65 17.84 1.94
CA LEU A 344 18.04 18.88 1.09
C LEU A 344 16.63 18.60 0.56
N PHE A 345 16.15 17.36 0.65
CA PHE A 345 14.83 16.91 0.26
C PHE A 345 14.21 16.18 1.44
N ILE A 346 13.27 16.82 2.15
CA ILE A 346 12.55 16.20 3.25
C ILE A 346 11.12 15.95 2.78
N SER A 347 10.78 14.67 2.57
CA SER A 347 9.39 14.28 2.33
C SER A 347 8.59 14.42 3.62
N ARG A 348 7.30 14.72 3.51
CA ARG A 348 6.38 14.64 4.63
C ARG A 348 6.57 13.32 5.38
N HIS A 349 6.77 13.40 6.69
CA HIS A 349 7.01 12.22 7.50
C HIS A 349 5.70 11.41 7.59
N LYS A 350 5.77 10.13 7.20
CA LYS A 350 4.69 9.18 7.41
C LYS A 350 4.46 8.98 8.90
N ASP A 351 3.28 9.30 9.43
CA ASP A 351 3.00 9.19 10.86
C ASP A 351 1.63 8.57 11.15
N ALA A 352 1.66 7.32 11.58
CA ALA A 352 0.47 6.56 11.98
C ALA A 352 0.05 6.81 13.44
N SER A 353 0.67 7.73 14.16
CA SER A 353 0.46 7.88 15.62
C SER A 353 -0.98 8.21 15.98
N ALA A 354 -1.65 9.09 15.24
CA ALA A 354 -3.06 9.43 15.49
C ALA A 354 -3.97 8.20 15.28
N ALA A 355 -3.81 7.51 14.14
CA ALA A 355 -4.54 6.28 13.83
C ALA A 355 -4.39 5.22 14.94
N ILE A 356 -3.18 5.08 15.51
CA ILE A 356 -2.88 4.06 16.52
C ILE A 356 -3.30 4.47 17.94
N ASN A 357 -3.08 5.72 18.33
CA ASN A 357 -3.28 6.15 19.72
C ASN A 357 -4.72 6.55 20.02
N ASP A 358 -5.44 7.06 19.01
CA ASP A 358 -6.76 7.66 19.20
C ASP A 358 -7.89 6.68 18.86
N TYR A 359 -7.58 5.58 18.18
CA TYR A 359 -8.57 4.60 17.70
C TYR A 359 -8.22 3.17 18.12
N THR A 360 -9.24 2.43 18.56
CA THR A 360 -9.16 0.98 18.73
C THR A 360 -8.92 0.29 17.38
N SER A 361 -8.38 -0.92 17.42
CA SER A 361 -8.13 -1.71 16.21
C SER A 361 -9.42 -1.94 15.41
N MET A 362 -9.38 -1.72 14.09
CA MET A 362 -10.50 -2.04 13.21
C MET A 362 -10.76 -3.56 13.21
N ALA A 363 -9.69 -4.36 13.19
CA ALA A 363 -9.80 -5.81 13.28
C ALA A 363 -10.44 -6.30 14.59
N GLU A 364 -10.20 -5.62 15.71
CA GLU A 364 -10.89 -5.95 16.97
C GLU A 364 -12.40 -5.69 16.86
N LEU A 365 -12.79 -4.57 16.27
CA LEU A 365 -14.20 -4.22 16.06
C LEU A 365 -14.89 -5.18 15.07
N THR A 366 -14.26 -5.49 13.92
CA THR A 366 -14.85 -6.41 12.94
C THR A 366 -14.87 -7.86 13.43
N ALA A 367 -13.89 -8.27 14.23
CA ALA A 367 -13.90 -9.59 14.85
C ALA A 367 -15.11 -9.78 15.77
N ALA A 368 -15.55 -8.74 16.48
CA ALA A 368 -16.79 -8.76 17.26
C ALA A 368 -18.05 -8.90 16.38
N LYS A 369 -17.97 -8.49 15.10
CA LYS A 369 -19.01 -8.69 14.09
C LYS A 369 -18.81 -9.98 13.26
N GLY A 370 -17.81 -10.80 13.59
CA GLY A 370 -17.59 -12.14 13.03
C GLY A 370 -16.73 -12.21 11.77
N TYR A 371 -16.00 -11.16 11.39
CA TYR A 371 -15.16 -11.18 10.20
C TYR A 371 -13.80 -10.49 10.38
N LYS A 372 -12.82 -10.93 9.58
CA LYS A 372 -11.46 -10.38 9.54
C LYS A 372 -11.40 -9.03 8.85
N PHE A 373 -10.43 -8.20 9.24
CA PHE A 373 -10.14 -6.93 8.59
C PHE A 373 -8.65 -6.86 8.20
N GLY A 374 -8.40 -6.61 6.92
CA GLY A 374 -7.06 -6.66 6.37
C GLY A 374 -6.81 -5.70 5.23
N THR A 375 -5.61 -5.80 4.69
CA THR A 375 -5.17 -5.04 3.52
C THR A 375 -4.11 -5.82 2.74
N CYS A 376 -3.60 -5.22 1.66
CA CYS A 376 -2.64 -5.81 0.76
C CYS A 376 -1.25 -5.21 0.99
N VAL A 377 -0.21 -6.04 0.86
CA VAL A 377 1.18 -5.65 1.13
C VAL A 377 2.13 -6.20 0.09
N THR A 378 3.27 -5.54 -0.09
CA THR A 378 4.44 -6.08 -0.80
C THR A 378 5.58 -6.35 0.18
N TYR A 379 6.51 -7.20 -0.22
CA TYR A 379 7.77 -7.41 0.50
C TYR A 379 8.51 -6.09 0.74
N ASN A 380 8.59 -5.24 -0.28
CA ASN A 380 9.31 -3.97 -0.20
C ASN A 380 8.68 -3.00 0.80
N GLN A 381 7.34 -2.92 0.86
CA GLN A 381 6.65 -2.10 1.86
C GLN A 381 6.97 -2.59 3.28
N LEU A 382 6.89 -3.89 3.55
CA LEU A 382 7.19 -4.43 4.89
C LEU A 382 8.66 -4.28 5.32
N VAL A 383 9.59 -4.22 4.37
CA VAL A 383 11.02 -4.03 4.67
C VAL A 383 11.36 -2.55 4.89
N ASN A 384 10.80 -1.67 4.05
CA ASN A 384 11.26 -0.29 3.95
C ASN A 384 10.37 0.71 4.71
N ASP A 385 9.13 0.33 5.06
CA ASP A 385 8.17 1.22 5.68
C ASP A 385 7.76 0.79 7.11
N PRO A 386 8.57 1.14 8.12
CA PRO A 386 8.27 0.77 9.50
C PRO A 386 7.02 1.47 10.07
N GLU A 387 6.61 2.62 9.55
CA GLU A 387 5.41 3.32 10.02
C GLU A 387 4.15 2.64 9.48
N PHE A 388 4.16 2.25 8.21
CA PHE A 388 3.12 1.39 7.66
C PHE A 388 2.97 0.08 8.42
N CYS A 389 4.10 -0.56 8.76
CA CYS A 389 4.11 -1.79 9.55
C CYS A 389 3.43 -1.61 10.93
N LYS A 390 3.56 -0.44 11.57
CA LYS A 390 2.88 -0.17 12.84
C LYS A 390 1.37 -0.02 12.63
N LEU A 391 0.98 0.69 11.58
CA LEU A 391 -0.42 0.87 11.21
C LEU A 391 -1.11 -0.47 10.95
N LEU A 392 -0.48 -1.33 10.13
CA LEU A 392 -0.94 -2.69 9.84
C LEU A 392 -1.08 -3.53 11.11
N ALA A 393 -0.02 -3.58 11.93
CA ALA A 393 0.00 -4.41 13.14
C ALA A 393 -1.02 -3.97 14.20
N HIS A 394 -1.53 -2.74 14.11
CA HIS A 394 -2.57 -2.24 14.99
C HIS A 394 -3.97 -2.48 14.44
N HIS A 395 -4.25 -2.13 13.17
CA HIS A 395 -5.62 -2.17 12.65
C HIS A 395 -6.01 -3.46 11.93
N CYS A 396 -5.07 -4.32 11.52
CA CYS A 396 -5.36 -5.51 10.72
C CYS A 396 -5.11 -6.83 11.48
N ASP A 397 -5.91 -7.85 11.19
CA ASP A 397 -5.66 -9.26 11.58
C ASP A 397 -5.39 -10.18 10.37
N SER A 398 -5.50 -9.63 9.16
CA SER A 398 -5.25 -10.32 7.89
C SER A 398 -4.43 -9.45 6.94
N ILE A 399 -3.53 -10.05 6.18
CA ILE A 399 -2.85 -9.41 5.04
C ILE A 399 -2.88 -10.31 3.80
N THR A 400 -2.87 -9.68 2.63
CA THR A 400 -2.73 -10.36 1.33
C THR A 400 -1.45 -9.89 0.65
N ALA A 401 -0.60 -10.81 0.20
CA ALA A 401 0.56 -10.41 -0.59
C ALA A 401 0.11 -9.99 -1.99
N MET A 402 0.48 -8.78 -2.43
CA MET A 402 0.05 -8.27 -3.73
C MET A 402 0.63 -9.10 -4.88
N ASN A 403 1.86 -9.60 -4.75
CA ASN A 403 2.58 -10.25 -5.87
C ASN A 403 3.39 -11.48 -5.46
N GLU A 404 3.86 -11.55 -4.22
CA GLU A 404 4.85 -12.52 -3.76
C GLU A 404 4.30 -13.95 -3.68
N PHE A 405 2.97 -14.11 -3.68
CA PHE A 405 2.28 -15.40 -3.68
C PHE A 405 1.78 -15.82 -5.07
N LYS A 406 1.98 -14.98 -6.09
CA LYS A 406 1.64 -15.31 -7.48
C LYS A 406 2.66 -16.28 -8.07
N ALA A 407 2.23 -17.12 -9.00
CA ALA A 407 3.08 -18.17 -9.57
C ALA A 407 4.39 -17.63 -10.20
N TYR A 408 4.37 -16.47 -10.85
CA TYR A 408 5.60 -15.86 -11.36
C TYR A 408 6.64 -15.48 -10.29
N SER A 409 6.22 -15.29 -9.03
CA SER A 409 7.10 -15.03 -7.89
C SER A 409 7.53 -16.33 -7.20
N LEU A 410 6.61 -17.31 -7.15
CA LEU A 410 6.81 -18.58 -6.47
C LEU A 410 7.54 -19.63 -7.32
N LEU A 411 7.65 -19.46 -8.64
CA LEU A 411 8.34 -20.39 -9.53
C LEU A 411 9.74 -19.87 -9.87
N ASP A 412 10.75 -20.74 -9.73
CA ASP A 412 12.12 -20.47 -10.12
C ASP A 412 12.42 -21.13 -11.47
N GLY A 413 12.34 -20.35 -12.56
CA GLY A 413 12.57 -20.86 -13.91
C GLY A 413 14.01 -21.34 -14.14
N GLU A 414 15.00 -20.67 -13.55
CA GLU A 414 16.41 -21.04 -13.69
C GLU A 414 16.69 -22.36 -12.97
N ALA A 415 16.30 -22.46 -11.70
CA ALA A 415 16.45 -23.68 -10.92
C ALA A 415 15.62 -24.84 -11.50
N THR A 416 14.43 -24.56 -12.05
CA THR A 416 13.60 -25.57 -12.73
C THR A 416 14.33 -26.17 -13.93
N ARG A 417 14.89 -25.33 -14.81
CA ARG A 417 15.65 -25.82 -15.98
C ARG A 417 16.94 -26.53 -15.57
N ALA A 418 17.62 -26.06 -14.53
CA ALA A 418 18.82 -26.72 -14.00
C ALA A 418 18.51 -28.11 -13.40
N ALA A 419 17.32 -28.30 -12.83
CA ALA A 419 16.86 -29.56 -12.26
C ALA A 419 16.23 -30.53 -13.29
N PHE A 420 16.02 -30.09 -14.54
CA PHE A 420 15.40 -30.89 -15.58
C PHE A 420 16.32 -32.04 -16.04
N GLN A 421 15.86 -33.29 -15.90
CA GLN A 421 16.68 -34.48 -16.15
C GLN A 421 16.49 -35.07 -17.57
N ASN A 422 16.12 -34.25 -18.56
CA ASN A 422 15.68 -34.72 -19.87
C ASN A 422 14.49 -35.71 -19.80
N ASP A 423 13.66 -35.57 -18.76
CA ASP A 423 12.44 -36.33 -18.52
C ASP A 423 11.31 -35.33 -18.25
N GLU A 424 10.25 -35.39 -19.06
CA GLU A 424 9.09 -34.49 -18.95
C GLU A 424 8.33 -34.62 -17.62
N THR A 425 8.55 -35.70 -16.86
CA THR A 425 8.02 -35.87 -15.51
C THR A 425 8.80 -35.11 -14.43
N SER A 426 9.93 -34.49 -14.78
CA SER A 426 10.67 -33.57 -13.89
C SER A 426 9.74 -32.44 -13.42
N MET A 427 9.81 -32.09 -12.13
CA MET A 427 8.90 -31.14 -11.49
C MET A 427 9.50 -29.73 -11.39
N PRO A 428 8.67 -28.66 -11.36
CA PRO A 428 9.15 -27.30 -11.21
C PRO A 428 9.80 -27.09 -9.83
N VAL A 429 10.70 -26.11 -9.76
CA VAL A 429 11.34 -25.67 -8.51
C VAL A 429 10.70 -24.35 -8.08
N MET A 430 10.46 -24.21 -6.78
CA MET A 430 9.83 -23.04 -6.20
C MET A 430 10.84 -22.08 -5.56
N ASN A 431 10.48 -20.80 -5.51
CA ASN A 431 11.18 -19.74 -4.79
C ASN A 431 10.24 -19.10 -3.75
N TYR A 432 10.50 -19.37 -2.47
CA TYR A 432 9.66 -18.87 -1.37
C TYR A 432 10.20 -17.63 -0.68
N GLU A 433 11.38 -17.09 -1.05
CA GLU A 433 12.13 -16.14 -0.20
C GLU A 433 11.31 -14.91 0.25
N ARG A 434 10.63 -14.24 -0.70
CA ARG A 434 9.85 -13.03 -0.39
C ARG A 434 8.54 -13.34 0.32
N ALA A 435 7.86 -14.41 -0.08
CA ALA A 435 6.63 -14.86 0.56
C ALA A 435 6.88 -15.34 2.00
N ASP A 436 8.02 -16.02 2.24
CA ASP A 436 8.51 -16.42 3.55
C ASP A 436 8.66 -15.23 4.49
N TYR A 437 9.24 -14.13 4.00
CA TYR A 437 9.39 -12.91 4.79
C TYR A 437 8.03 -12.33 5.23
N ILE A 438 7.04 -12.32 4.32
CA ILE A 438 5.69 -11.84 4.62
C ILE A 438 5.04 -12.73 5.70
N CYS A 439 5.08 -14.05 5.55
CA CYS A 439 4.54 -14.97 6.55
C CYS A 439 5.26 -14.87 7.90
N GLU A 440 6.58 -14.74 7.91
CA GLU A 440 7.35 -14.55 9.14
C GLU A 440 6.95 -13.25 9.85
N TRP A 441 6.82 -12.15 9.09
CA TRP A 441 6.37 -10.87 9.64
C TRP A 441 4.94 -10.95 10.18
N ALA A 442 4.01 -11.55 9.43
CA ALA A 442 2.61 -11.73 9.85
C ALA A 442 2.54 -12.51 11.17
N ARG A 443 3.22 -13.67 11.24
CA ARG A 443 3.32 -14.50 12.45
C ARG A 443 3.87 -13.72 13.64
N ASP A 444 4.95 -12.97 13.43
CA ASP A 444 5.62 -12.22 14.50
C ASP A 444 4.77 -11.07 15.06
N ASN A 445 3.78 -10.60 14.28
CA ASN A 445 2.83 -9.56 14.68
C ASN A 445 1.43 -10.09 15.00
N GLY A 446 1.17 -11.40 14.85
CA GLY A 446 -0.11 -12.01 15.17
C GLY A 446 -1.18 -11.87 14.08
N LEU A 447 -0.78 -11.62 12.83
CA LEU A 447 -1.65 -11.55 11.68
C LEU A 447 -1.67 -12.88 10.93
N GLN A 448 -2.77 -13.14 10.22
CA GLN A 448 -2.89 -14.23 9.26
C GLN A 448 -2.70 -13.72 7.82
N VAL A 449 -2.51 -14.64 6.89
CA VAL A 449 -2.22 -14.35 5.48
C VAL A 449 -3.26 -15.02 4.58
N ARG A 450 -3.81 -14.26 3.64
CA ARG A 450 -4.54 -14.82 2.49
C ARG A 450 -3.52 -15.23 1.43
N GLY A 451 -3.54 -16.50 1.02
CA GLY A 451 -2.69 -16.98 -0.06
C GLY A 451 -3.25 -16.58 -1.43
N HIS A 452 -2.65 -15.60 -2.09
CA HIS A 452 -3.15 -15.01 -3.35
C HIS A 452 -2.07 -15.01 -4.45
N ALA A 453 -2.14 -15.86 -5.48
CA ALA A 453 -3.11 -16.93 -5.73
C ALA A 453 -2.40 -18.13 -6.35
N LEU A 454 -2.95 -19.33 -6.18
CA LEU A 454 -2.33 -20.56 -6.70
C LEU A 454 -2.39 -20.61 -8.23
N VAL A 455 -3.55 -20.36 -8.83
CA VAL A 455 -3.74 -20.35 -10.29
C VAL A 455 -4.38 -19.04 -10.74
N TRP A 456 -3.68 -18.34 -11.63
CA TRP A 456 -4.19 -17.17 -12.33
C TRP A 456 -3.53 -17.11 -13.71
N ASP A 457 -4.33 -17.03 -14.78
CA ASP A 457 -3.84 -16.97 -16.16
C ASP A 457 -2.89 -15.79 -16.39
N ASN A 458 -3.22 -14.64 -15.82
CA ASN A 458 -2.44 -13.40 -15.96
C ASN A 458 -1.11 -13.39 -15.16
N ALA A 459 -0.94 -14.31 -14.21
CA ALA A 459 0.24 -14.34 -13.33
C ALA A 459 1.01 -15.66 -13.39
N MET A 460 0.80 -16.43 -14.46
CA MET A 460 1.53 -17.66 -14.73
C MET A 460 2.62 -17.44 -15.79
N LYS A 461 3.65 -18.30 -15.77
CA LYS A 461 4.73 -18.26 -16.76
C LYS A 461 4.49 -19.32 -17.84
N GLN A 462 4.58 -18.93 -19.12
CA GLN A 462 4.38 -19.84 -20.25
C GLN A 462 5.31 -21.07 -20.21
N TRP A 463 6.57 -20.88 -19.80
CA TRP A 463 7.56 -21.98 -19.73
C TRP A 463 7.11 -23.15 -18.85
N PHE A 464 6.18 -22.94 -17.91
CA PHE A 464 5.61 -24.01 -17.09
C PHE A 464 4.96 -25.12 -17.93
N PHE A 465 4.38 -24.75 -19.07
CA PHE A 465 3.61 -25.63 -19.94
C PHE A 465 4.42 -26.20 -21.11
N THR A 466 5.67 -25.76 -21.31
CA THR A 466 6.50 -26.18 -22.44
C THR A 466 7.30 -27.44 -22.11
N LYS A 467 7.69 -28.20 -23.13
CA LYS A 467 8.63 -29.31 -22.98
C LYS A 467 9.97 -28.79 -22.48
N GLY A 468 10.57 -29.49 -21.52
CA GLY A 468 11.82 -29.07 -20.90
C GLY A 468 11.84 -27.67 -20.28
N TYR A 469 10.68 -27.10 -19.95
CA TYR A 469 10.54 -25.78 -19.33
C TYR A 469 11.22 -24.63 -20.10
N GLN A 470 11.20 -24.72 -21.44
CA GLN A 470 11.82 -23.74 -22.32
C GLN A 470 11.04 -22.43 -22.36
N GLU A 471 11.76 -21.32 -22.24
CA GLU A 471 11.22 -19.96 -22.43
C GLU A 471 10.85 -19.74 -23.90
N ASN A 472 9.80 -18.94 -24.14
CA ASN A 472 9.38 -18.50 -25.48
C ASN A 472 9.21 -19.65 -26.50
N SER A 473 8.82 -20.84 -26.03
CA SER A 473 8.61 -22.01 -26.87
C SER A 473 7.12 -22.28 -27.07
N SER A 474 6.75 -22.71 -28.28
CA SER A 474 5.41 -23.22 -28.61
C SER A 474 5.33 -24.74 -28.57
N ASP A 475 6.42 -25.44 -28.20
CA ASP A 475 6.41 -26.89 -28.01
C ASP A 475 5.91 -27.25 -26.60
N TYR A 476 4.60 -27.41 -26.48
CA TYR A 476 3.93 -27.68 -25.21
C TYR A 476 4.05 -29.15 -24.78
N ALA A 477 4.16 -29.36 -23.46
CA ALA A 477 4.04 -30.67 -22.86
C ALA A 477 2.58 -31.16 -22.94
N SER A 478 2.37 -32.47 -22.78
CA SER A 478 1.01 -33.03 -22.81
C SER A 478 0.19 -32.59 -21.60
N ASN A 479 -1.14 -32.64 -21.72
CA ASN A 479 -2.04 -32.23 -20.64
C ASN A 479 -1.81 -33.05 -19.36
N ASP A 480 -1.48 -34.34 -19.48
CA ASP A 480 -1.16 -35.19 -18.33
C ASP A 480 0.12 -34.74 -17.60
N ILE A 481 1.14 -34.28 -18.34
CA ILE A 481 2.37 -33.76 -17.74
C ILE A 481 2.09 -32.42 -17.06
N CYS A 482 1.42 -31.48 -17.74
CA CYS A 482 1.05 -30.19 -17.17
C CYS A 482 0.18 -30.33 -15.92
N ARG A 483 -0.76 -31.29 -15.90
CA ARG A 483 -1.57 -31.63 -14.73
C ARG A 483 -0.74 -32.17 -13.57
N LYS A 484 0.26 -33.01 -13.84
CA LYS A 484 1.21 -33.48 -12.81
C LYS A 484 2.03 -32.34 -12.23
N ARG A 485 2.53 -31.43 -13.07
CA ARG A 485 3.25 -30.22 -12.65
C ARG A 485 2.38 -29.31 -11.79
N LEU A 486 1.14 -29.08 -12.20
CA LEU A 486 0.19 -28.24 -11.46
C LEU A 486 -0.17 -28.84 -10.10
N ARG A 487 -0.45 -30.14 -10.05
CA ARG A 487 -0.69 -30.84 -8.78
C ARG A 487 0.51 -30.74 -7.84
N TYR A 488 1.72 -30.97 -8.36
CA TYR A 488 2.95 -30.84 -7.58
C TYR A 488 3.14 -29.40 -7.07
N TYR A 489 2.98 -28.40 -7.93
CA TYR A 489 3.10 -26.99 -7.53
C TYR A 489 2.13 -26.64 -6.39
N ILE A 490 0.85 -27.00 -6.50
CA ILE A 490 -0.17 -26.75 -5.47
C ILE A 490 0.20 -27.44 -4.16
N ASP A 491 0.58 -28.72 -4.23
CA ASP A 491 1.00 -29.50 -3.06
C ASP A 491 2.18 -28.86 -2.33
N GLN A 492 3.24 -28.53 -3.07
CA GLN A 492 4.45 -27.97 -2.49
C GLN A 492 4.23 -26.57 -1.91
N VAL A 493 3.48 -25.70 -2.60
CA VAL A 493 3.18 -24.36 -2.10
C VAL A 493 2.36 -24.43 -0.81
N MET A 494 1.24 -25.15 -0.80
CA MET A 494 0.39 -25.21 0.39
C MET A 494 1.11 -25.86 1.58
N ARG A 495 1.85 -26.95 1.36
CA ARG A 495 2.62 -27.63 2.41
C ARG A 495 3.75 -26.79 2.95
N HIS A 496 4.54 -26.14 2.09
CA HIS A 496 5.66 -25.30 2.54
C HIS A 496 5.20 -24.26 3.57
N PHE A 497 4.10 -23.55 3.27
CA PHE A 497 3.60 -22.52 4.17
C PHE A 497 2.99 -23.10 5.44
N GLN A 498 2.26 -24.21 5.38
CA GLN A 498 1.70 -24.84 6.58
C GLN A 498 2.79 -25.46 7.48
N GLU A 499 3.81 -26.11 6.91
CA GLU A 499 4.90 -26.72 7.68
C GLU A 499 5.78 -25.65 8.35
N LYS A 500 6.09 -24.56 7.64
CA LYS A 500 7.00 -23.52 8.12
C LYS A 500 6.30 -22.47 8.99
N TYR A 501 5.03 -22.18 8.70
CA TYR A 501 4.21 -21.18 9.37
C TYR A 501 2.80 -21.74 9.66
N PRO A 502 2.70 -22.74 10.55
CA PRO A 502 1.42 -23.41 10.82
C PRO A 502 0.34 -22.40 11.21
N ASP A 503 -0.81 -22.52 10.55
CA ASP A 503 -2.03 -21.71 10.73
C ASP A 503 -1.90 -20.21 10.41
N VAL A 504 -0.77 -19.79 9.82
CA VAL A 504 -0.58 -18.40 9.38
C VAL A 504 -1.34 -18.14 8.08
N VAL A 505 -1.24 -19.04 7.10
CA VAL A 505 -2.07 -18.95 5.90
C VAL A 505 -3.42 -19.59 6.19
N TYR A 506 -4.50 -18.80 6.18
CA TYR A 506 -5.84 -19.27 6.59
C TYR A 506 -6.77 -19.58 5.43
N CYS A 507 -6.40 -19.17 4.22
CA CYS A 507 -7.12 -19.49 3.00
C CYS A 507 -6.19 -19.40 1.79
N TRP A 508 -6.60 -20.03 0.69
CA TRP A 508 -5.97 -19.88 -0.61
C TRP A 508 -7.01 -19.47 -1.66
N ASP A 509 -6.72 -18.40 -2.38
CA ASP A 509 -7.35 -18.13 -3.67
C ASP A 509 -6.82 -19.19 -4.65
N VAL A 510 -7.57 -20.28 -4.77
CA VAL A 510 -7.16 -21.48 -5.53
C VAL A 510 -7.16 -21.19 -7.02
N VAL A 511 -8.22 -20.54 -7.50
CA VAL A 511 -8.32 -20.01 -8.86
C VAL A 511 -8.76 -18.56 -8.77
N ASN A 512 -7.98 -17.68 -9.40
CA ASN A 512 -8.30 -16.27 -9.56
C ASN A 512 -8.81 -16.01 -10.98
N GLU A 513 -9.94 -15.31 -11.10
CA GLU A 513 -10.49 -14.79 -12.35
C GLU A 513 -10.76 -15.83 -13.45
N GLY A 514 -11.18 -17.02 -13.04
CA GLY A 514 -11.41 -18.16 -13.91
C GLY A 514 -12.65 -18.05 -14.81
N ILE A 515 -13.51 -17.04 -14.60
CA ILE A 515 -14.73 -16.81 -15.39
C ILE A 515 -14.55 -15.62 -16.34
N ASP A 516 -15.06 -15.81 -17.56
CA ASP A 516 -15.30 -14.78 -18.57
C ASP A 516 -16.71 -14.96 -19.13
N GLU A 517 -17.60 -14.01 -18.87
CA GLU A 517 -19.00 -14.02 -19.32
C GLU A 517 -19.14 -14.19 -20.86
N ASN A 518 -18.12 -13.76 -21.61
CA ASN A 518 -18.08 -13.86 -23.08
C ASN A 518 -17.53 -15.20 -23.57
N SER A 519 -17.01 -16.05 -22.68
CA SER A 519 -16.51 -17.36 -23.06
C SER A 519 -17.61 -18.24 -23.68
N GLY A 520 -17.22 -19.02 -24.70
CA GLY A 520 -18.07 -20.05 -25.32
C GLY A 520 -18.16 -21.34 -24.50
N ASP A 521 -17.37 -21.48 -23.44
CA ASP A 521 -17.44 -22.63 -22.53
C ASP A 521 -18.80 -22.67 -21.78
N PRO A 522 -19.42 -23.85 -21.58
CA PRO A 522 -20.73 -23.96 -20.93
C PRO A 522 -20.80 -23.40 -19.49
N LEU A 523 -19.68 -23.43 -18.77
CA LEU A 523 -19.55 -22.85 -17.42
C LEU A 523 -18.89 -21.47 -17.47
N LYS A 524 -18.68 -20.89 -18.65
CA LYS A 524 -18.02 -19.59 -18.85
C LYS A 524 -16.57 -19.57 -18.36
N ILE A 525 -15.90 -20.73 -18.37
CA ILE A 525 -14.48 -20.80 -18.03
C ILE A 525 -13.68 -19.95 -19.01
N ARG A 526 -12.80 -19.11 -18.48
CA ARG A 526 -11.92 -18.23 -19.26
C ARG A 526 -10.98 -19.02 -20.14
N THR A 527 -11.08 -18.83 -21.45
CA THR A 527 -10.22 -19.47 -22.47
C THR A 527 -9.09 -18.56 -22.94
N HIS A 528 -9.21 -17.24 -22.73
CA HIS A 528 -8.25 -16.23 -23.19
C HIS A 528 -8.29 -14.94 -22.34
N ARG A 529 -7.20 -14.18 -22.40
CA ARG A 529 -7.04 -12.81 -21.87
C ARG A 529 -5.89 -12.12 -22.58
N GLY A 530 -6.17 -11.39 -23.66
CA GLY A 530 -5.13 -10.84 -24.54
C GLY A 530 -4.34 -11.90 -25.34
N GLY A 531 -4.12 -13.09 -24.76
CA GLY A 531 -3.62 -14.32 -25.38
C GLY A 531 -4.30 -15.57 -24.80
N GLU A 532 -3.83 -16.75 -25.17
CA GLU A 532 -4.39 -18.02 -24.71
C GLU A 532 -4.24 -18.22 -23.19
N ASN A 533 -5.31 -18.70 -22.54
CA ASN A 533 -5.18 -19.21 -21.17
C ASN A 533 -4.54 -20.60 -21.21
N TYR A 534 -3.24 -20.68 -20.96
CA TYR A 534 -2.49 -21.93 -20.98
C TYR A 534 -3.06 -23.01 -20.06
N PHE A 535 -3.66 -22.66 -18.92
CA PHE A 535 -4.32 -23.68 -18.08
C PHE A 535 -5.51 -24.31 -18.77
N TYR A 536 -6.31 -23.51 -19.50
CA TYR A 536 -7.46 -24.04 -20.22
C TYR A 536 -7.03 -25.09 -21.25
N TYR A 537 -6.01 -24.81 -22.04
CA TYR A 537 -5.57 -25.71 -23.12
C TYR A 537 -4.69 -26.87 -22.65
N HIS A 538 -3.88 -26.66 -21.60
CA HIS A 538 -2.88 -27.64 -21.17
C HIS A 538 -3.19 -28.31 -19.83
N CYS A 539 -4.20 -27.88 -19.08
CA CYS A 539 -4.59 -28.52 -17.81
C CYS A 539 -6.03 -29.06 -17.79
N SER A 540 -6.86 -28.72 -18.78
CA SER A 540 -8.16 -29.36 -18.99
C SER A 540 -7.98 -30.73 -19.66
N ASN A 541 -8.79 -31.72 -19.29
CA ASN A 541 -8.76 -33.04 -19.92
C ASN A 541 -10.18 -33.60 -20.06
N GLY A 542 -10.63 -33.78 -21.31
CA GLY A 542 -12.01 -34.19 -21.62
C GLY A 542 -13.02 -33.21 -21.03
N ASN A 543 -13.95 -33.74 -20.22
CA ASN A 543 -15.00 -32.96 -19.58
C ASN A 543 -14.58 -32.27 -18.27
N GLU A 544 -13.34 -32.49 -17.80
CA GLU A 544 -12.81 -31.81 -16.62
C GLU A 544 -11.98 -30.59 -17.02
N ASN A 545 -12.51 -29.40 -16.77
CA ASN A 545 -11.77 -28.16 -16.95
C ASN A 545 -10.69 -27.95 -15.87
N TYR A 546 -9.72 -27.09 -16.17
CA TYR A 546 -8.61 -26.81 -15.25
C TYR A 546 -9.06 -26.26 -13.89
N VAL A 547 -10.18 -25.55 -13.82
CA VAL A 547 -10.68 -24.96 -12.55
C VAL A 547 -11.05 -26.09 -11.59
N LYS A 548 -11.88 -27.05 -12.03
CA LYS A 548 -12.23 -28.22 -11.22
C LYS A 548 -10.99 -29.02 -10.82
N PHE A 549 -10.09 -29.27 -11.76
CA PHE A 549 -8.85 -29.99 -11.48
C PHE A 549 -7.98 -29.30 -10.42
N THR A 550 -7.86 -27.97 -10.48
CA THR A 550 -7.08 -27.17 -9.53
C THR A 550 -7.69 -27.26 -8.12
N PHE A 551 -9.01 -27.10 -8.00
CA PHE A 551 -9.70 -27.26 -6.73
C PHE A 551 -9.57 -28.67 -6.16
N GLN A 552 -9.65 -29.71 -7.01
CA GLN A 552 -9.42 -31.08 -6.55
C GLN A 552 -7.99 -31.25 -6.01
N CYS A 553 -6.97 -30.70 -6.69
CA CYS A 553 -5.60 -30.75 -6.19
C CYS A 553 -5.45 -30.06 -4.83
N ALA A 554 -6.00 -28.85 -4.66
CA ALA A 554 -5.92 -28.12 -3.40
C ALA A 554 -6.67 -28.84 -2.27
N TYR A 555 -7.83 -29.42 -2.58
CA TYR A 555 -8.60 -30.26 -1.66
C TYR A 555 -7.79 -31.49 -1.24
N ASP A 556 -7.25 -32.25 -2.19
CA ASP A 556 -6.46 -33.46 -1.90
C ASP A 556 -5.24 -33.14 -1.04
N THR A 557 -4.53 -32.04 -1.33
CA THR A 557 -3.40 -31.57 -0.52
C THR A 557 -3.83 -31.22 0.90
N ARG A 558 -4.93 -30.49 1.07
CA ARG A 558 -5.48 -30.16 2.40
C ARG A 558 -5.83 -31.43 3.19
N GLU A 559 -6.51 -32.39 2.57
CA GLU A 559 -6.87 -33.66 3.21
C GLU A 559 -5.64 -34.49 3.58
N ALA A 560 -4.62 -34.53 2.72
CA ALA A 560 -3.37 -35.21 3.01
C ALA A 560 -2.67 -34.57 4.23
N MET A 561 -2.59 -33.24 4.29
CA MET A 561 -2.05 -32.54 5.46
C MET A 561 -2.82 -32.84 6.75
N ILE A 562 -4.15 -33.02 6.68
CA ILE A 562 -4.96 -33.42 7.84
C ILE A 562 -4.64 -34.85 8.28
N ASN A 563 -4.63 -35.79 7.33
CA ASN A 563 -4.34 -37.20 7.61
C ASN A 563 -2.92 -37.41 8.16
N GLU A 564 -1.98 -36.55 7.79
CA GLU A 564 -0.60 -36.55 8.28
C GLU A 564 -0.42 -35.79 9.60
N GLY A 565 -1.46 -35.09 10.08
CA GLY A 565 -1.41 -34.30 11.31
C GLY A 565 -0.70 -32.95 11.18
N LEU A 566 -0.41 -32.49 9.96
CA LEU A 566 0.15 -31.17 9.67
C LEU A 566 -0.90 -30.05 9.77
N LEU A 567 -2.17 -30.39 9.51
CA LEU A 567 -3.32 -29.51 9.64
C LEU A 567 -4.35 -30.16 10.56
N THR A 568 -4.92 -29.43 11.51
CA THR A 568 -5.81 -30.05 12.50
C THR A 568 -7.21 -30.34 11.97
N GLU A 569 -7.71 -29.48 11.06
CA GLU A 569 -9.06 -29.55 10.52
C GLU A 569 -9.18 -28.68 9.27
N ARG A 570 -10.18 -28.94 8.42
CA ARG A 570 -10.39 -28.20 7.16
C ARG A 570 -10.62 -26.70 7.37
N SER A 571 -11.31 -26.32 8.45
CA SER A 571 -11.68 -24.93 8.76
C SER A 571 -10.47 -24.00 8.96
N LYS A 572 -9.27 -24.56 9.13
CA LYS A 572 -8.03 -23.79 9.26
C LYS A 572 -7.51 -23.24 7.93
N ILE A 573 -7.84 -23.87 6.80
CA ILE A 573 -7.45 -23.43 5.46
C ILE A 573 -8.65 -23.54 4.53
N GLU A 574 -9.28 -22.42 4.22
CA GLU A 574 -10.38 -22.35 3.25
C GLU A 574 -9.86 -22.34 1.79
N LEU A 575 -10.58 -23.02 0.90
CA LEU A 575 -10.33 -23.01 -0.53
C LEU A 575 -11.29 -22.04 -1.22
N VAL A 576 -10.74 -20.98 -1.80
CA VAL A 576 -11.48 -19.81 -2.28
C VAL A 576 -11.45 -19.74 -3.81
N TYR A 577 -12.62 -19.53 -4.43
CA TYR A 577 -12.71 -19.03 -5.80
C TYR A 577 -12.76 -17.50 -5.75
N ASN A 578 -11.77 -16.80 -6.31
CA ASN A 578 -11.68 -15.33 -6.25
C ASN A 578 -11.88 -14.72 -7.65
N ASP A 579 -12.63 -13.63 -7.75
CA ASP A 579 -12.85 -12.96 -9.03
C ASP A 579 -13.24 -11.47 -8.87
N TYR A 580 -13.11 -10.70 -9.95
CA TYR A 580 -13.67 -9.35 -10.08
C TYR A 580 -15.09 -9.39 -10.64
N ASN A 581 -15.84 -8.31 -10.43
CA ASN A 581 -17.24 -8.14 -10.85
C ASN A 581 -18.21 -9.20 -10.27
N VAL A 582 -17.85 -9.90 -9.20
CA VAL A 582 -18.75 -10.86 -8.53
C VAL A 582 -20.04 -10.19 -8.03
N ILE A 583 -19.95 -8.91 -7.67
CA ILE A 583 -21.10 -8.13 -7.20
C ILE A 583 -21.98 -7.63 -8.35
N GLU A 584 -21.52 -7.73 -9.59
CA GLU A 584 -22.26 -7.30 -10.78
C GLU A 584 -23.20 -8.40 -11.27
N SER A 585 -24.41 -7.99 -11.67
CA SER A 585 -25.47 -8.92 -12.06
C SER A 585 -25.18 -9.72 -13.33
N ASN A 586 -24.24 -9.25 -14.17
CA ASN A 586 -23.86 -9.95 -15.41
C ASN A 586 -22.97 -11.18 -15.14
N LYS A 587 -22.05 -11.09 -14.16
CA LYS A 587 -21.06 -12.14 -13.90
C LYS A 587 -21.42 -13.02 -12.70
N ARG A 588 -22.10 -12.45 -11.69
CA ARG A 588 -22.54 -13.17 -10.48
C ARG A 588 -23.21 -14.54 -10.75
N PRO A 589 -24.17 -14.66 -11.69
CA PRO A 589 -24.86 -15.93 -11.93
C PRO A 589 -23.94 -17.03 -12.47
N HIS A 590 -22.93 -16.67 -13.27
CA HIS A 590 -21.96 -17.63 -13.82
C HIS A 590 -21.02 -18.15 -12.74
N ILE A 591 -20.56 -17.29 -11.84
CA ILE A 591 -19.73 -17.68 -10.69
C ILE A 591 -20.52 -18.60 -9.74
N LYS A 592 -21.77 -18.24 -9.43
CA LYS A 592 -22.67 -19.11 -8.65
C LYS A 592 -22.80 -20.48 -9.30
N LYS A 593 -23.08 -20.53 -10.61
CA LYS A 593 -23.23 -21.79 -11.34
C LYS A 593 -21.95 -22.63 -11.33
N LEU A 594 -20.78 -22.01 -11.45
CA LEU A 594 -19.50 -22.67 -11.34
C LEU A 594 -19.35 -23.33 -9.95
N VAL A 595 -19.54 -22.57 -8.88
CA VAL A 595 -19.37 -23.06 -7.50
C VAL A 595 -20.35 -24.19 -7.17
N GLU A 596 -21.63 -24.07 -7.57
CA GLU A 596 -22.62 -25.15 -7.45
C GLU A 596 -22.15 -26.42 -8.17
N THR A 597 -21.62 -26.27 -9.39
CA THR A 597 -21.14 -27.40 -10.19
C THR A 597 -19.94 -28.08 -9.54
N LEU A 598 -18.99 -27.30 -9.02
CA LEU A 598 -17.81 -27.83 -8.33
C LEU A 598 -18.17 -28.58 -7.04
N ASN A 599 -19.14 -28.07 -6.28
CA ASN A 599 -19.57 -28.66 -5.01
C ASN A 599 -20.63 -29.79 -5.16
N SER A 600 -21.12 -30.06 -6.38
CA SER A 600 -22.11 -31.13 -6.63
C SER A 600 -21.55 -32.56 -6.54
N GLY A 601 -20.22 -32.72 -6.50
CA GLY A 601 -19.53 -34.01 -6.61
C GLY A 601 -19.48 -34.88 -5.34
N GLY A 602 -20.31 -34.61 -4.33
CA GLY A 602 -20.34 -35.35 -3.06
C GLY A 602 -19.30 -34.90 -2.03
N VAL A 603 -18.37 -34.03 -2.43
CA VAL A 603 -17.46 -33.30 -1.54
C VAL A 603 -17.54 -31.80 -1.85
N GLN A 604 -17.39 -30.97 -0.83
CA GLN A 604 -17.30 -29.52 -0.99
C GLN A 604 -15.85 -29.15 -1.33
N LEU A 605 -15.63 -28.76 -2.58
CA LEU A 605 -14.31 -28.34 -3.09
C LEU A 605 -14.05 -26.85 -2.85
N VAL A 606 -15.10 -26.03 -2.92
CA VAL A 606 -15.06 -24.59 -2.71
C VAL A 606 -15.72 -24.26 -1.38
N ASP A 607 -14.94 -23.73 -0.44
CA ASP A 607 -15.44 -23.32 0.87
C ASP A 607 -15.93 -21.87 0.85
N ALA A 608 -15.31 -21.01 0.02
CA ALA A 608 -15.65 -19.59 -0.04
C ALA A 608 -15.59 -19.00 -1.46
N VAL A 609 -16.34 -17.92 -1.65
CA VAL A 609 -16.24 -17.03 -2.83
C VAL A 609 -15.61 -15.71 -2.42
N GLY A 610 -14.50 -15.38 -3.06
CA GLY A 610 -13.81 -14.11 -2.95
C GLY A 610 -14.35 -13.11 -3.97
N CYS A 611 -14.88 -12.00 -3.46
CA CYS A 611 -15.31 -10.86 -4.24
C CYS A 611 -14.24 -9.78 -4.14
N GLN A 612 -13.49 -9.52 -5.22
CA GLN A 612 -12.43 -8.50 -5.21
C GLN A 612 -12.98 -7.14 -4.73
N GLY A 613 -14.16 -6.72 -5.22
CA GLY A 613 -14.91 -5.64 -4.57
C GLY A 613 -14.42 -4.23 -4.91
N TYR A 614 -14.08 -3.96 -6.17
CA TYR A 614 -13.86 -2.59 -6.64
C TYR A 614 -15.20 -1.85 -6.75
N LEU A 615 -15.47 -0.99 -5.77
CA LEU A 615 -16.73 -0.27 -5.64
C LEU A 615 -16.59 1.10 -6.30
N GLY A 616 -17.33 1.33 -7.38
CA GLY A 616 -17.32 2.60 -8.11
C GLY A 616 -17.00 2.45 -9.59
N ALA A 617 -17.35 3.48 -10.35
CA ALA A 617 -17.05 3.53 -11.77
C ALA A 617 -15.55 3.39 -12.05
N TYR A 618 -15.22 2.85 -13.22
CA TYR A 618 -13.85 2.70 -13.67
C TYR A 618 -13.32 4.02 -14.24
N GLN A 619 -12.12 4.43 -13.80
CA GLN A 619 -11.35 5.59 -14.30
C GLN A 619 -12.07 6.95 -14.26
N LYS A 620 -13.16 7.11 -13.50
CA LYS A 620 -13.88 8.38 -13.40
C LYS A 620 -14.67 8.52 -12.11
N GLN A 621 -14.84 9.76 -11.64
CA GLN A 621 -15.64 10.05 -10.44
C GLN A 621 -17.13 9.76 -10.63
N GLN A 622 -17.68 10.06 -11.82
CA GLN A 622 -19.11 9.85 -12.09
C GLN A 622 -19.47 8.35 -12.00
N GLY A 623 -20.35 8.02 -11.04
CA GLY A 623 -20.76 6.64 -10.75
C GLY A 623 -19.97 5.97 -9.61
N CYS A 624 -19.03 6.68 -8.98
CA CYS A 624 -18.44 6.31 -7.70
C CYS A 624 -19.35 6.72 -6.52
N LEU A 625 -19.02 6.22 -5.33
CA LEU A 625 -19.63 6.59 -4.03
C LEU A 625 -21.17 6.45 -3.93
N SER A 626 -21.79 5.73 -4.86
CA SER A 626 -23.24 5.47 -4.85
C SER A 626 -23.61 4.31 -3.92
N ILE A 627 -24.70 4.46 -3.18
CA ILE A 627 -25.27 3.42 -2.31
C ILE A 627 -25.58 2.10 -3.05
N ASP A 628 -25.78 2.15 -4.37
CA ASP A 628 -25.98 0.95 -5.19
C ASP A 628 -24.84 -0.06 -5.04
N TRP A 629 -23.59 0.41 -4.91
CA TRP A 629 -22.43 -0.47 -4.69
C TRP A 629 -22.49 -1.21 -3.35
N VAL A 630 -23.00 -0.55 -2.30
CA VAL A 630 -23.24 -1.17 -0.99
C VAL A 630 -24.36 -2.22 -1.08
N ASN A 631 -25.45 -1.88 -1.78
CA ASN A 631 -26.59 -2.78 -1.97
C ASN A 631 -26.19 -4.03 -2.78
N LYS A 632 -25.43 -3.87 -3.87
CA LYS A 632 -24.87 -4.97 -4.65
C LYS A 632 -23.97 -5.87 -3.80
N THR A 633 -23.13 -5.28 -2.97
CA THR A 633 -22.21 -6.00 -2.07
C THR A 633 -22.99 -6.86 -1.07
N THR A 634 -23.89 -6.27 -0.31
CA THR A 634 -24.68 -7.00 0.71
C THR A 634 -25.62 -8.03 0.08
N THR A 635 -26.24 -7.73 -1.07
CA THR A 635 -27.05 -8.69 -1.84
C THR A 635 -26.24 -9.90 -2.26
N THR A 636 -25.03 -9.65 -2.78
CA THR A 636 -24.14 -10.73 -3.22
C THR A 636 -23.73 -11.62 -2.06
N ILE A 637 -23.37 -11.03 -0.91
CA ILE A 637 -23.04 -11.80 0.31
C ILE A 637 -24.21 -12.70 0.69
N LYS A 638 -25.44 -12.17 0.79
CA LYS A 638 -26.64 -12.95 1.15
C LYS A 638 -26.94 -14.05 0.12
N GLU A 639 -26.78 -13.75 -1.16
CA GLU A 639 -27.05 -14.71 -2.24
C GLU A 639 -26.12 -15.92 -2.15
N PHE A 640 -24.80 -15.70 -2.07
CA PHE A 640 -23.83 -16.79 -1.98
C PHE A 640 -23.95 -17.56 -0.65
N SER A 641 -24.23 -16.86 0.46
CA SER A 641 -24.43 -17.50 1.77
C SER A 641 -25.63 -18.46 1.79
N SER A 642 -26.64 -18.23 0.93
CA SER A 642 -27.85 -19.06 0.83
C SER A 642 -27.73 -20.23 -0.16
N MET A 643 -26.55 -20.46 -0.74
CA MET A 643 -26.30 -21.61 -1.61
C MET A 643 -26.43 -22.94 -0.87
N ASN A 644 -26.56 -24.03 -1.62
CA ASN A 644 -26.58 -25.39 -1.08
C ASN A 644 -25.56 -26.29 -1.82
N PRO A 645 -24.44 -26.71 -1.17
CA PRO A 645 -24.07 -26.35 0.20
C PRO A 645 -23.72 -24.85 0.33
N PRO A 646 -23.88 -24.28 1.54
CA PRO A 646 -23.52 -22.88 1.78
C PRO A 646 -22.00 -22.70 1.64
N VAL A 647 -21.61 -21.51 1.19
CA VAL A 647 -20.21 -21.08 1.08
C VAL A 647 -20.01 -19.80 1.86
N HIS A 648 -18.81 -19.62 2.39
CA HIS A 648 -18.42 -18.32 2.93
C HIS A 648 -18.23 -17.29 1.81
N VAL A 649 -18.28 -16.01 2.18
CA VAL A 649 -18.05 -14.88 1.28
C VAL A 649 -16.97 -14.01 1.89
N GLN A 650 -16.01 -13.61 1.06
CA GLN A 650 -14.91 -12.73 1.46
C GLN A 650 -14.86 -11.53 0.51
N LEU A 651 -14.65 -10.32 1.05
CA LEU A 651 -14.24 -9.16 0.26
C LEU A 651 -12.71 -9.15 0.24
N THR A 652 -12.09 -9.29 -0.92
CA THR A 652 -10.69 -9.74 -0.99
C THR A 652 -9.70 -8.65 -1.41
N GLU A 653 -10.14 -7.68 -2.21
CA GLU A 653 -9.26 -6.68 -2.85
C GLU A 653 -9.96 -5.31 -2.91
N MET A 654 -10.73 -4.97 -1.88
CA MET A 654 -11.73 -3.91 -1.98
C MET A 654 -11.10 -2.53 -2.19
N ALA A 655 -11.73 -1.74 -3.05
CA ALA A 655 -11.45 -0.32 -3.22
C ALA A 655 -12.76 0.47 -3.19
N MET A 656 -12.84 1.49 -2.35
CA MET A 656 -13.93 2.47 -2.37
C MET A 656 -13.50 3.61 -3.29
N ARG A 657 -13.71 3.46 -4.60
CA ARG A 657 -13.11 4.36 -5.58
C ARG A 657 -13.55 5.79 -5.35
N ASN A 658 -12.56 6.67 -5.20
CA ASN A 658 -12.72 8.11 -5.21
C ASN A 658 -11.56 8.74 -6.01
N PHE A 659 -11.90 9.36 -7.13
CA PHE A 659 -10.96 10.01 -8.04
C PHE A 659 -10.75 11.49 -7.73
N ASP A 660 -11.60 12.07 -6.88
CA ASP A 660 -11.62 13.51 -6.65
C ASP A 660 -11.55 13.84 -5.16
N TRP A 661 -10.59 14.66 -4.79
CA TRP A 661 -10.37 15.08 -3.40
C TRP A 661 -11.55 15.90 -2.85
N ASP A 662 -12.28 16.62 -3.71
CA ASP A 662 -13.45 17.39 -3.28
C ASP A 662 -14.58 16.50 -2.73
N TYR A 663 -14.50 15.18 -2.94
CA TYR A 663 -15.48 14.19 -2.48
C TYR A 663 -15.03 13.41 -1.24
N LEU A 664 -14.06 13.91 -0.45
CA LEU A 664 -13.59 13.22 0.75
C LEU A 664 -14.71 12.96 1.79
N ASP A 665 -15.61 13.92 2.00
CA ASP A 665 -16.73 13.76 2.93
C ASP A 665 -17.79 12.77 2.39
N ASP A 666 -18.03 12.78 1.08
CA ASP A 666 -18.87 11.80 0.40
C ASP A 666 -18.26 10.40 0.48
N HIS A 667 -16.93 10.30 0.36
CA HIS A 667 -16.21 9.05 0.57
C HIS A 667 -16.32 8.58 2.02
N GLY A 668 -16.28 9.52 2.99
CA GLY A 668 -16.63 9.28 4.39
C GLY A 668 -18.04 8.71 4.56
N THR A 669 -19.02 9.31 3.91
CA THR A 669 -20.43 8.87 3.96
C THR A 669 -20.60 7.50 3.31
N PHE A 670 -19.93 7.25 2.19
CA PHE A 670 -19.94 5.97 1.50
C PHE A 670 -19.34 4.86 2.38
N ALA A 671 -18.21 5.12 3.04
CA ALA A 671 -17.62 4.19 4.00
C ALA A 671 -18.58 3.89 5.16
N ALA A 672 -19.23 4.91 5.73
CA ALA A 672 -20.23 4.71 6.78
C ALA A 672 -21.34 3.73 6.33
N ASN A 673 -21.89 3.97 5.14
CA ASN A 673 -22.96 3.14 4.57
C ASN A 673 -22.50 1.69 4.34
N LEU A 674 -21.29 1.51 3.80
CA LEU A 674 -20.72 0.19 3.57
C LEU A 674 -20.55 -0.59 4.88
N PHE A 675 -19.87 0.01 5.87
CA PHE A 675 -19.63 -0.65 7.14
C PHE A 675 -20.92 -0.87 7.94
N ASN A 676 -21.93 -0.01 7.78
CA ASN A 676 -23.24 -0.22 8.38
C ASN A 676 -23.94 -1.45 7.76
N GLY A 677 -23.88 -1.59 6.44
CA GLY A 677 -24.40 -2.77 5.74
C GLY A 677 -23.69 -4.07 6.11
N LEU A 678 -22.45 -4.00 6.60
CA LEU A 678 -21.64 -5.15 7.01
C LEU A 678 -21.68 -5.43 8.52
N ALA A 679 -21.98 -4.44 9.36
CA ALA A 679 -21.94 -4.57 10.81
C ALA A 679 -22.83 -5.72 11.34
N ASN A 680 -24.00 -5.94 10.72
CA ASN A 680 -24.94 -6.99 11.12
C ASN A 680 -25.07 -8.13 10.10
N ILE A 681 -24.27 -8.12 9.02
CA ILE A 681 -24.47 -9.06 7.89
C ILE A 681 -24.40 -10.52 8.34
N ASN A 682 -23.54 -10.85 9.30
CA ASN A 682 -23.38 -12.20 9.82
C ASN A 682 -24.56 -12.70 10.67
N GLN A 683 -25.36 -11.79 11.23
CA GLN A 683 -26.63 -12.16 11.89
C GLN A 683 -27.68 -12.60 10.85
N GLU A 684 -27.58 -12.08 9.62
CA GLU A 684 -28.48 -12.41 8.51
C GLU A 684 -28.00 -13.61 7.68
N THR A 685 -26.69 -13.91 7.72
CA THR A 685 -26.06 -14.93 6.86
C THR A 685 -25.44 -16.09 7.62
N ASN A 686 -25.77 -16.26 8.90
CA ASN A 686 -25.25 -17.34 9.75
C ASN A 686 -23.71 -17.41 9.75
N ASN A 687 -23.06 -16.27 9.98
CA ASN A 687 -21.60 -16.12 9.98
C ASN A 687 -20.88 -16.47 8.66
N SER A 688 -21.57 -16.38 7.52
CA SER A 688 -20.96 -16.74 6.23
C SER A 688 -20.03 -15.65 5.68
N PHE A 689 -20.09 -14.41 6.18
CA PHE A 689 -19.13 -13.37 5.79
C PHE A 689 -17.92 -13.40 6.72
N THR A 690 -16.77 -13.83 6.22
CA THR A 690 -15.62 -14.19 7.08
C THR A 690 -14.43 -13.25 6.99
N SER A 691 -14.33 -12.42 5.94
CA SER A 691 -13.16 -11.56 5.74
C SER A 691 -13.45 -10.36 4.85
N MET A 692 -12.84 -9.22 5.19
CA MET A 692 -12.67 -8.04 4.33
C MET A 692 -11.18 -7.68 4.25
N SER A 693 -10.68 -7.46 3.04
CA SER A 693 -9.34 -6.93 2.76
C SER A 693 -9.45 -5.72 1.83
N MET A 694 -8.88 -4.59 2.25
CA MET A 694 -8.86 -3.34 1.49
C MET A 694 -7.58 -3.23 0.69
N TRP A 695 -7.66 -3.18 -0.63
CA TRP A 695 -6.47 -3.04 -1.46
C TRP A 695 -6.04 -1.58 -1.62
N ALA A 696 -7.00 -0.64 -1.70
CA ALA A 696 -6.73 0.78 -1.48
C ALA A 696 -6.90 1.13 0.01
N PHE A 697 -5.89 0.81 0.82
CA PHE A 697 -5.90 1.15 2.26
C PHE A 697 -5.29 2.52 2.54
N ILE A 698 -4.30 2.89 1.74
CA ILE A 698 -3.60 4.18 1.75
C ILE A 698 -3.91 4.88 0.42
N ASP A 699 -4.12 6.19 0.45
CA ASP A 699 -4.21 6.98 -0.78
C ASP A 699 -2.92 6.96 -1.57
N ASP A 700 -3.07 7.15 -2.87
CA ASP A 700 -1.97 7.36 -3.81
C ASP A 700 -2.30 8.59 -4.65
N PRO A 701 -2.13 9.81 -4.10
CA PRO A 701 -2.49 11.06 -4.77
C PRO A 701 -1.66 11.31 -6.04
N ILE A 702 -0.52 10.63 -6.18
CA ILE A 702 0.39 10.74 -7.34
C ILE A 702 0.09 9.69 -8.40
N MET A 703 -0.98 8.91 -8.25
CA MET A 703 -1.46 7.96 -9.24
C MET A 703 -1.90 8.73 -10.51
N ASN A 704 -0.90 9.06 -11.37
CA ASN A 704 -0.83 8.94 -12.86
C ASN A 704 0.24 9.81 -13.54
N LYS A 705 1.29 9.18 -14.13
CA LYS A 705 2.06 9.55 -15.35
C LYS A 705 3.47 8.92 -15.36
N VAL A 706 3.58 7.60 -15.47
CA VAL A 706 4.76 7.05 -16.17
C VAL A 706 4.27 5.94 -17.07
N ASP A 707 4.43 6.19 -18.37
CA ASP A 707 4.41 5.15 -19.38
C ASP A 707 5.38 4.03 -18.95
N GLU A 708 4.97 2.79 -19.19
CA GLU A 708 5.80 1.56 -19.20
C GLU A 708 5.86 0.60 -17.98
N SER A 709 5.02 0.68 -16.94
CA SER A 709 4.90 -0.50 -16.05
C SER A 709 3.53 -0.73 -15.38
N PHE A 710 2.76 -1.63 -16.00
CA PHE A 710 1.55 -2.33 -15.50
C PHE A 710 0.33 -1.46 -15.13
N ASP A 711 -0.66 -1.55 -16.02
CA ASP A 711 -1.96 -0.90 -16.01
C ASP A 711 -2.91 -1.57 -15.00
N TYR A 712 -3.05 -1.03 -13.78
CA TYR A 712 -4.04 -1.50 -12.80
C TYR A 712 -4.84 -0.33 -12.23
N TRP A 713 -5.68 0.27 -13.08
CA TRP A 713 -6.67 1.31 -12.78
C TRP A 713 -7.84 0.83 -11.88
N GLN A 714 -7.58 -0.14 -11.02
CA GLN A 714 -8.59 -0.75 -10.16
C GLN A 714 -8.80 0.06 -8.87
N TYR A 715 -7.84 0.94 -8.57
CA TYR A 715 -7.84 1.91 -7.47
C TYR A 715 -7.96 3.33 -8.04
N ALA A 716 -8.43 4.24 -7.22
CA ALA A 716 -8.45 5.67 -7.52
C ALA A 716 -7.59 6.42 -6.47
N PRO A 717 -7.01 7.58 -6.82
CA PRO A 717 -6.04 8.29 -5.98
C PRO A 717 -6.44 8.46 -4.51
N PHE A 718 -7.73 8.65 -4.25
CA PHE A 718 -8.26 9.02 -2.93
C PHE A 718 -9.16 7.96 -2.29
N SER A 719 -8.95 6.68 -2.64
CA SER A 719 -9.78 5.54 -2.21
C SER A 719 -9.45 4.98 -0.83
N GLY A 720 -8.35 5.44 -0.21
CA GLY A 720 -7.79 4.94 1.04
C GLY A 720 -8.60 5.32 2.28
N MET A 721 -8.39 4.56 3.36
CA MET A 721 -8.82 4.91 4.72
C MET A 721 -7.88 5.94 5.35
N PHE A 722 -6.63 5.92 4.90
CA PHE A 722 -5.58 6.86 5.32
C PHE A 722 -5.02 7.57 4.09
N ASP A 723 -4.49 8.76 4.28
CA ASP A 723 -3.77 9.46 3.21
C ASP A 723 -2.37 8.86 2.99
N ASP A 724 -1.63 9.40 2.01
CA ASP A 724 -0.28 8.96 1.62
C ASP A 724 0.78 9.00 2.74
N VAL A 725 0.45 9.67 3.85
CA VAL A 725 1.29 9.79 5.04
C VAL A 725 0.67 9.23 6.32
N TYR A 726 -0.37 8.41 6.18
CA TYR A 726 -0.99 7.61 7.25
C TYR A 726 -1.87 8.38 8.24
N ARG A 727 -2.33 9.58 7.87
CA ARG A 727 -3.34 10.29 8.66
C ARG A 727 -4.73 9.72 8.36
N VAL A 728 -5.58 9.75 9.38
CA VAL A 728 -6.95 9.29 9.30
C VAL A 728 -7.77 10.17 8.35
N LYS A 729 -8.52 9.55 7.44
CA LYS A 729 -9.48 10.24 6.56
C LYS A 729 -10.91 10.11 7.09
N PRO A 730 -11.86 10.93 6.60
CA PRO A 730 -13.29 10.76 6.90
C PRO A 730 -13.81 9.33 6.68
N ALA A 731 -13.32 8.63 5.66
CA ALA A 731 -13.64 7.23 5.40
C ALA A 731 -13.31 6.30 6.58
N PHE A 732 -12.13 6.46 7.18
CA PHE A 732 -11.75 5.69 8.36
C PHE A 732 -12.58 6.07 9.57
N VAL A 733 -12.70 7.37 9.86
CA VAL A 733 -13.40 7.87 11.05
C VAL A 733 -14.86 7.42 11.05
N ASN A 734 -15.54 7.54 9.92
CA ASN A 734 -16.95 7.17 9.81
C ASN A 734 -17.15 5.66 9.88
N ALA A 735 -16.29 4.86 9.25
CA ALA A 735 -16.33 3.40 9.38
C ALA A 735 -16.08 2.95 10.83
N PHE A 736 -15.11 3.57 11.50
CA PHE A 736 -14.79 3.30 12.91
C PHE A 736 -15.98 3.60 13.82
N ASN A 737 -16.65 4.74 13.64
CA ASN A 737 -17.81 5.11 14.44
C ASN A 737 -18.95 4.09 14.29
N ILE A 738 -19.26 3.69 13.06
CA ILE A 738 -20.28 2.68 12.78
C ILE A 738 -19.96 1.33 13.44
N LEU A 739 -18.70 0.91 13.44
CA LEU A 739 -18.30 -0.36 14.03
C LEU A 739 -18.19 -0.33 15.56
N SER A 740 -18.01 0.86 16.15
CA SER A 740 -17.88 1.06 17.59
C SER A 740 -19.23 1.15 18.32
N GLU A 741 -20.32 1.33 17.56
CA GLU A 741 -21.71 1.14 18.01
C GLU A 741 -22.08 -0.35 18.11
#